data_AF-A0A6J1VHD9-F1
#
_entry.id   AF-A0A6J1VHD9-F1
#
_cell.length_a   1.000
_cell.length_b   1.000
_cell.length_c   1.000
_cell.angle_alpha   90.00
_cell.angle_beta   90.00
_cell.angle_gamma   90.00
#
_symmetry.space_group_name_H-M   'P 1'
#
loop_
_entity.id
_entity.type
_entity.pdbx_description
1 polymer ?
#
loop_
_entity_poly.entity_id
_entity_poly.type
_entity_poly.pdbx_seq_one_letter_code
_entity_poly.pdbx_strand_id
1 'polypeptide(L)'
;MCKSSKSSHGLPITTTVGVARVLPSGKVYRQIFDDEINLVHALGRARNKIAQHKVLPGKIPLVRDLERRTSYGFLSERQEIWSKAMPNDQLTENPVQYKEAVTQARAKAKESESVIAAREVRGLADVIVSDKRTSDIVERIYENKKLCYEEVVAQFKQELACVGKEIEECYAKHGKFLLIQLQESDQAFEALFRMSESDITLIPYTIEDFEKMWAHLFQETQQRRQWIRDLDEALHQCEVDRAEQITVVLSKYTKMLEDIAYLLTSDVHRFMHKEAMMINQALLANRRATSKLFLNLMEANLNRDSFYRQQLEERKEVWKAVQKKHIISSFREFMESERIQNPSAVKMELESMLEDQRSLAQKRNEHLFSLGSLLPLKHSQAEINEWYESLVELNKRIDTHNVQSMMRIRLQYEKVCQECLEKLQESKQNLIDMKICTPKEAEKIVNPNFYQLIGELQLQFEVKIEKMDADLEYLVKNSEINCRHLYQYFQDVLAVFDAHQQKLSQQDNELQKALNDCRCKHENMNKLREMNLDIAVDKLRMQSTDEKLKAYLEKVYAALDIIRNGYTVFHQDLLSKVIAYPRHVRHELLSYSAAISRYFYVLGSYKGKTLKKSGGTDEGRGEDGEATEESKEAEETEESEEELLLEEGDAEGPDRTEEEEGEEMEASPRRSGKISVSGDDVERAAEEKVLGPRAQGSPEPDLTKKESDKESKRKDVIVEFFTTSSENTYKVVEHLKKSKLRKPEKYYVGKLKSSSLPSYVEEVYLSEAFFRDVRRQ
;
A
#
# COMPACT_ATOMS: atom_id res chain seq x y z
N MET A 1 -110.44 -4.36 56.21
CA MET A 1 -109.64 -5.45 56.82
C MET A 1 -108.97 -4.86 58.04
N CYS A 2 -109.56 -5.00 59.23
CA CYS A 2 -109.26 -6.05 60.23
C CYS A 2 -107.76 -6.18 60.52
N LYS A 3 -107.25 -6.11 61.76
CA LYS A 3 -107.78 -6.01 63.14
C LYS A 3 -106.53 -5.66 63.99
N SER A 4 -106.58 -4.70 64.93
CA SER A 4 -106.97 -4.89 66.35
C SER A 4 -105.98 -5.78 67.11
N SER A 5 -105.50 -5.51 68.34
CA SER A 5 -106.06 -4.81 69.51
C SER A 5 -104.91 -4.55 70.53
N LYS A 6 -104.91 -3.44 71.29
CA LYS A 6 -105.29 -3.28 72.73
C LYS A 6 -104.42 -4.10 73.72
N SER A 7 -104.06 -3.66 74.93
CA SER A 7 -104.73 -2.77 75.90
C SER A 7 -103.71 -2.33 76.98
N SER A 8 -103.62 -1.05 77.34
CA SER A 8 -104.19 -0.42 78.56
C SER A 8 -103.61 -0.84 79.92
N HIS A 9 -103.06 0.16 80.64
CA HIS A 9 -103.29 0.55 82.05
C HIS A 9 -102.16 1.56 82.37
N GLY A 10 -102.30 2.68 83.05
CA GLY A 10 -103.33 3.28 83.88
C GLY A 10 -102.59 4.34 84.73
N LEU A 11 -103.17 5.55 84.79
CA LEU A 11 -102.82 6.78 85.54
C LEU A 11 -102.21 6.58 86.96
N PRO A 12 -101.55 7.58 87.61
CA PRO A 12 -101.85 9.02 87.46
C PRO A 12 -100.68 10.01 87.43
N ILE A 13 -100.95 11.12 86.76
CA ILE A 13 -100.39 12.44 87.06
C ILE A 13 -100.93 12.85 88.44
N THR A 14 -100.05 12.96 89.43
CA THR A 14 -100.34 13.74 90.65
C THR A 14 -99.44 14.96 90.65
N THR A 15 -100.03 16.07 90.27
CA THR A 15 -99.71 17.40 90.77
C THR A 15 -99.66 17.35 92.29
N THR A 16 -98.47 17.51 92.85
CA THR A 16 -98.31 18.24 94.11
C THR A 16 -97.07 19.10 93.96
N VAL A 17 -97.30 20.32 93.48
CA VAL A 17 -96.47 21.49 93.79
C VAL A 17 -96.08 21.37 95.26
N GLY A 18 -94.77 21.33 95.51
CA GLY A 18 -94.22 21.42 96.85
C GLY A 18 -94.67 22.74 97.45
N VAL A 19 -95.79 22.69 98.18
CA VAL A 19 -96.25 23.74 99.07
C VAL A 19 -95.05 24.18 99.88
N ALA A 20 -94.72 25.47 99.77
CA ALA A 20 -93.76 26.13 100.63
C ALA A 20 -94.22 25.96 102.08
N ARG A 21 -93.70 24.94 102.76
CA ARG A 21 -93.73 24.88 104.22
C ARG A 21 -92.63 25.80 104.69
N VAL A 22 -93.02 27.03 104.99
CA VAL A 22 -92.30 27.85 105.97
C VAL A 22 -92.16 26.99 107.22
N LEU A 23 -90.92 26.62 107.55
CA LEU A 23 -90.58 25.92 108.78
C LEU A 23 -89.52 26.74 109.53
N PRO A 24 -89.54 26.71 110.87
CA PRO A 24 -88.79 27.62 111.74
C PRO A 24 -87.28 27.42 111.58
N SER A 25 -86.52 28.46 111.90
CA SER A 25 -85.07 28.71 111.71
C SER A 25 -84.06 27.68 112.28
N GLY A 26 -84.46 26.42 112.51
CA GLY A 26 -83.61 25.36 113.04
C GLY A 26 -83.18 24.26 112.06
N LYS A 27 -83.57 24.31 110.77
CA LYS A 27 -83.24 23.25 109.78
C LYS A 27 -82.37 23.68 108.59
N VAL A 28 -81.96 24.95 108.50
CA VAL A 28 -81.06 25.45 107.43
C VAL A 28 -79.71 24.71 107.45
N TYR A 29 -79.16 24.46 108.65
CA TYR A 29 -77.93 23.68 108.80
C TYR A 29 -78.07 22.24 108.31
N ARG A 30 -79.25 21.60 108.46
CA ARG A 30 -79.48 20.26 107.92
C ARG A 30 -79.51 20.27 106.40
N GLN A 31 -80.08 21.31 105.79
CA GLN A 31 -80.16 21.43 104.34
C GLN A 31 -78.81 21.78 103.69
N ILE A 32 -78.03 22.66 104.30
CA ILE A 32 -76.64 22.93 103.89
C ILE A 32 -75.78 21.67 104.05
N PHE A 33 -75.98 20.92 105.15
CA PHE A 33 -75.26 19.67 105.37
C PHE A 33 -75.68 18.57 104.38
N ASP A 34 -76.97 18.47 104.04
CA ASP A 34 -77.48 17.53 103.04
C ASP A 34 -77.00 17.92 101.61
N ASP A 35 -76.89 19.22 101.30
CA ASP A 35 -76.34 19.73 100.03
C ASP A 35 -74.82 19.56 99.94
N GLU A 36 -74.10 19.75 101.05
CA GLU A 36 -72.66 19.49 101.17
C GLU A 36 -72.38 17.98 101.04
N ILE A 37 -73.17 17.14 101.68
CA ILE A 37 -73.12 15.68 101.53
C ILE A 37 -73.41 15.28 100.07
N ASN A 38 -74.41 15.90 99.43
CA ASN A 38 -74.72 15.64 98.02
C ASN A 38 -73.58 16.09 97.08
N LEU A 39 -72.93 17.23 97.36
CA LEU A 39 -71.76 17.71 96.62
C LEU A 39 -70.56 16.77 96.79
N VAL A 40 -70.28 16.33 98.03
CA VAL A 40 -69.22 15.37 98.33
C VAL A 40 -69.51 14.01 97.67
N HIS A 41 -70.76 13.57 97.64
CA HIS A 41 -71.16 12.36 96.91
C HIS A 41 -71.09 12.53 95.38
N ALA A 42 -71.37 13.72 94.84
CA ALA A 42 -71.21 14.01 93.41
C ALA A 42 -69.72 14.03 93.01
N LEU A 43 -68.87 14.68 93.81
CA LEU A 43 -67.42 14.69 93.65
C LEU A 43 -66.81 13.29 93.84
N GLY A 44 -67.32 12.52 94.79
CA GLY A 44 -66.95 11.11 95.00
C GLY A 44 -67.33 10.22 93.81
N ARG A 45 -68.51 10.43 93.20
CA ARG A 45 -68.93 9.74 91.98
C ARG A 45 -68.08 10.12 90.76
N ALA A 46 -67.68 11.39 90.64
CA ALA A 46 -66.78 11.85 89.59
C ALA A 46 -65.36 11.26 89.76
N ARG A 47 -64.82 11.24 90.98
CA ARG A 47 -63.51 10.64 91.29
C ARG A 47 -63.49 9.12 91.12
N ASN A 48 -64.57 8.41 91.45
CA ASN A 48 -64.67 6.96 91.23
C ASN A 48 -64.73 6.58 89.75
N LYS A 49 -65.33 7.41 88.88
CA LYS A 49 -65.25 7.21 87.41
C LYS A 49 -63.82 7.40 86.88
N ILE A 50 -63.03 8.30 87.46
CA ILE A 50 -61.61 8.51 87.11
C ILE A 50 -60.75 7.32 87.57
N ALA A 51 -61.07 6.70 88.72
CA ALA A 51 -60.35 5.53 89.22
C ALA A 51 -60.53 4.27 88.35
N GLN A 52 -61.67 4.11 87.67
CA GLN A 52 -61.93 3.00 86.73
C GLN A 52 -61.18 3.15 85.39
N HIS A 53 -60.61 4.33 85.08
CA HIS A 53 -59.79 4.59 83.88
C HIS A 53 -58.28 4.67 84.17
N LYS A 54 -57.78 4.04 85.24
CA LYS A 54 -56.34 3.77 85.37
C LYS A 54 -55.97 2.51 84.59
N VAL A 55 -55.60 2.70 83.32
CA VAL A 55 -54.81 1.72 82.56
C VAL A 55 -53.49 1.52 83.31
N LEU A 56 -53.21 0.30 83.76
CA LEU A 56 -51.92 -0.07 84.35
C LEU A 56 -50.79 0.24 83.34
N PRO A 57 -49.66 0.83 83.77
CA PRO A 57 -48.47 0.89 82.94
C PRO A 57 -47.93 -0.53 82.74
N GLY A 58 -47.78 -0.93 81.48
CA GLY A 58 -47.11 -2.17 81.10
C GLY A 58 -45.74 -2.26 81.77
N LYS A 59 -45.54 -3.36 82.50
CA LYS A 59 -44.30 -3.76 83.15
C LYS A 59 -43.17 -3.83 82.12
N ILE A 60 -42.00 -3.33 82.50
CA ILE A 60 -40.72 -3.65 81.85
C ILE A 60 -40.55 -5.19 81.95
N PRO A 61 -40.33 -5.92 80.85
CA PRO A 61 -39.99 -7.34 80.94
C PRO A 61 -38.59 -7.48 81.54
N LEU A 62 -38.54 -7.96 82.78
CA LEU A 62 -37.36 -8.59 83.34
C LEU A 62 -37.06 -9.84 82.51
N VAL A 63 -35.82 -9.92 82.03
CA VAL A 63 -35.05 -11.08 81.54
C VAL A 63 -35.88 -12.37 81.40
N ARG A 64 -36.11 -12.81 80.14
CA ARG A 64 -36.48 -14.20 79.85
C ARG A 64 -35.45 -14.85 78.94
N ASP A 65 -34.78 -15.82 79.55
CA ASP A 65 -34.47 -17.16 79.06
C ASP A 65 -33.66 -17.28 77.77
N LEU A 66 -32.38 -17.56 78.03
CA LEU A 66 -31.31 -17.91 77.13
C LEU A 66 -31.46 -19.34 76.58
N GLU A 67 -32.62 -19.74 76.06
CA GLU A 67 -32.80 -21.14 75.61
C GLU A 67 -33.87 -21.30 74.51
N ARG A 68 -33.72 -20.53 73.44
CA ARG A 68 -34.09 -20.94 72.08
C ARG A 68 -33.55 -19.91 71.08
N ARG A 69 -32.31 -20.12 70.66
CA ARG A 69 -31.73 -19.45 69.51
C ARG A 69 -31.38 -20.47 68.45
N THR A 70 -32.07 -20.37 67.35
CA THR A 70 -31.50 -20.67 66.04
C THR A 70 -32.26 -19.84 65.02
N SER A 71 -31.53 -18.93 64.37
CA SER A 71 -31.82 -18.20 63.11
C SER A 71 -32.18 -16.70 63.08
N TYR A 72 -32.46 -16.00 64.19
CA TYR A 72 -32.66 -14.54 64.14
C TYR A 72 -31.93 -13.80 65.28
N GLY A 73 -31.30 -12.66 64.96
CA GLY A 73 -30.30 -11.96 65.78
C GLY A 73 -30.81 -11.35 67.09
N PHE A 74 -29.89 -10.80 67.90
CA PHE A 74 -30.17 -10.13 69.19
C PHE A 74 -31.06 -8.88 69.08
N LEU A 75 -31.35 -8.42 67.87
CA LEU A 75 -32.09 -7.20 67.59
C LEU A 75 -33.55 -7.55 67.31
N SER A 76 -34.47 -6.74 67.83
CA SER A 76 -35.86 -6.75 67.34
C SER A 76 -35.86 -6.45 65.84
N GLU A 77 -36.81 -7.01 65.08
CA GLU A 77 -36.97 -6.77 63.64
C GLU A 77 -36.89 -5.26 63.28
N ARG A 78 -37.48 -4.40 64.12
CA ARG A 78 -37.41 -2.94 63.97
C ARG A 78 -35.98 -2.38 64.15
N GLN A 79 -35.22 -2.91 65.10
CA GLN A 79 -33.83 -2.50 65.36
C GLN A 79 -32.88 -3.04 64.30
N GLU A 80 -33.18 -4.20 63.71
CA GLU A 80 -32.41 -4.75 62.61
C GLU A 80 -32.57 -3.91 61.33
N ILE A 81 -33.79 -3.43 61.05
CA ILE A 81 -34.08 -2.49 59.97
C ILE A 81 -33.28 -1.18 60.17
N TRP A 82 -33.23 -0.63 61.39
CA TRP A 82 -32.41 0.55 61.67
C TRP A 82 -30.91 0.31 61.49
N SER A 83 -30.40 -0.85 61.88
CA SER A 83 -28.97 -1.17 61.76
C SER A 83 -28.52 -1.35 60.30
N LYS A 84 -29.45 -1.71 59.41
CA LYS A 84 -29.20 -1.94 57.98
C LYS A 84 -29.53 -0.73 57.11
N ALA A 85 -30.16 0.30 57.66
CA ALA A 85 -30.56 1.48 56.91
C ALA A 85 -29.38 2.43 56.66
N MET A 86 -29.35 3.01 55.47
CA MET A 86 -28.36 4.02 55.08
C MET A 86 -28.65 5.36 55.78
N PRO A 87 -27.64 6.18 56.12
CA PRO A 87 -27.86 7.51 56.68
C PRO A 87 -28.77 8.36 55.77
N ASN A 88 -29.86 8.92 56.32
CA ASN A 88 -30.89 9.71 55.62
C ASN A 88 -31.78 8.96 54.61
N ASP A 89 -32.04 7.68 54.82
CA ASP A 89 -33.10 6.95 54.11
C ASP A 89 -34.50 7.55 54.42
N GLN A 90 -35.29 7.83 53.37
CA GLN A 90 -36.65 8.36 53.50
C GLN A 90 -37.68 7.27 53.84
N LEU A 91 -37.33 5.99 53.63
CA LEU A 91 -38.24 4.85 53.84
C LEU A 91 -38.16 4.30 55.28
N THR A 92 -36.99 4.39 55.91
CA THR A 92 -36.77 3.87 57.27
C THR A 92 -37.16 4.90 58.33
N GLU A 93 -37.99 4.48 59.29
CA GLU A 93 -38.45 5.31 60.41
C GLU A 93 -37.28 5.86 61.24
N ASN A 94 -37.20 7.19 61.41
CA ASN A 94 -36.16 7.83 62.21
C ASN A 94 -36.39 7.59 63.72
N PRO A 95 -35.47 6.91 64.43
CA PRO A 95 -35.65 6.52 65.83
C PRO A 95 -35.68 7.72 66.80
N VAL A 96 -35.01 8.83 66.45
CA VAL A 96 -34.99 10.04 67.28
C VAL A 96 -36.32 10.77 67.18
N GLN A 97 -36.83 10.95 65.95
CA GLN A 97 -38.14 11.57 65.71
C GLN A 97 -39.28 10.73 66.30
N TYR A 98 -39.19 9.40 66.22
CA TYR A 98 -40.15 8.51 66.86
C TYR A 98 -40.14 8.67 68.40
N LYS A 99 -38.95 8.70 69.01
CA LYS A 99 -38.81 8.92 70.46
C LYS A 99 -39.39 10.27 70.87
N GLU A 100 -39.15 11.32 70.10
CA GLU A 100 -39.72 12.66 70.33
C GLU A 100 -41.24 12.70 70.13
N ALA A 101 -41.76 12.03 69.11
CA ALA A 101 -43.20 11.91 68.88
C ALA A 101 -43.89 11.17 70.04
N VAL A 102 -43.28 10.09 70.54
CA VAL A 102 -43.80 9.32 71.68
C VAL A 102 -43.71 10.11 72.99
N THR A 103 -42.62 10.87 73.22
CA THR A 103 -42.51 11.73 74.41
C THR A 103 -43.48 12.90 74.33
N GLN A 104 -43.68 13.51 73.16
CA GLN A 104 -44.71 14.53 72.95
C GLN A 104 -46.13 13.99 73.08
N ALA A 105 -46.41 12.79 72.58
CA ALA A 105 -47.70 12.13 72.78
C ALA A 105 -47.95 11.83 74.27
N ARG A 106 -46.92 11.38 75.01
CA ARG A 106 -46.98 11.20 76.47
C ARG A 106 -47.14 12.52 77.23
N ALA A 107 -46.51 13.60 76.77
CA ALA A 107 -46.67 14.93 77.34
C ALA A 107 -48.08 15.48 77.09
N LYS A 108 -48.63 15.30 75.89
CA LYS A 108 -50.01 15.67 75.53
C LYS A 108 -51.06 14.82 76.27
N ALA A 109 -50.75 13.56 76.58
CA ALA A 109 -51.62 12.67 77.35
C ALA A 109 -51.59 12.96 78.87
N LYS A 110 -50.57 13.67 79.38
CA LYS A 110 -50.54 14.18 80.74
C LYS A 110 -51.32 15.50 80.79
N GLU A 111 -52.60 15.43 81.13
CA GLU A 111 -53.38 16.62 81.45
C GLU A 111 -52.75 17.34 82.66
N SER A 112 -52.53 18.66 82.56
CA SER A 112 -52.01 19.47 83.68
C SER A 112 -53.08 19.68 84.75
N GLU A 113 -52.68 19.84 86.02
CA GLU A 113 -53.62 20.10 87.13
C GLU A 113 -54.54 21.30 86.86
N SER A 114 -54.05 22.31 86.13
CA SER A 114 -54.85 23.46 85.70
C SER A 114 -55.95 23.11 84.68
N VAL A 115 -55.71 22.13 83.80
CA VAL A 115 -56.70 21.65 82.82
C VAL A 115 -57.73 20.76 83.49
N ILE A 116 -57.32 19.99 84.49
CA ILE A 116 -58.21 19.17 85.34
C ILE A 116 -59.13 20.10 86.16
N ALA A 117 -58.56 21.11 86.84
CA ALA A 117 -59.34 22.10 87.59
C ALA A 117 -60.28 22.92 86.69
N ALA A 118 -59.84 23.33 85.49
CA ALA A 118 -60.68 24.07 84.55
C ALA A 118 -61.80 23.22 83.92
N ARG A 119 -61.66 21.89 83.87
CA ARG A 119 -62.73 20.96 83.46
C ARG A 119 -63.70 20.70 84.63
N GLU A 120 -63.22 20.64 85.86
CA GLU A 120 -64.04 20.56 87.07
C GLU A 120 -64.91 21.82 87.25
N VAL A 121 -64.37 23.01 86.99
CA VAL A 121 -65.12 24.29 87.05
C VAL A 121 -66.15 24.42 85.92
N ARG A 122 -65.83 23.94 84.70
CA ARG A 122 -66.80 23.92 83.58
C ARG A 122 -67.96 22.93 83.75
N GLY A 123 -67.87 21.99 84.69
CA GLY A 123 -68.93 21.06 85.04
C GLY A 123 -69.95 21.60 86.03
N LEU A 124 -69.74 22.81 86.56
CA LEU A 124 -70.72 23.51 87.38
C LEU A 124 -71.80 24.11 86.47
N ALA A 125 -73.07 23.86 86.80
CA ALA A 125 -74.20 24.42 86.06
C ALA A 125 -74.28 25.94 86.34
N ASP A 126 -73.63 26.73 85.49
CA ASP A 126 -73.62 28.19 85.55
C ASP A 126 -74.91 28.77 84.91
N VAL A 127 -76.06 28.22 85.29
CA VAL A 127 -77.37 28.74 84.91
C VAL A 127 -77.91 29.57 86.07
N ILE A 128 -77.40 30.80 86.17
CA ILE A 128 -78.10 31.86 86.89
C ILE A 128 -79.21 32.32 85.93
N VAL A 129 -80.39 31.69 85.99
CA VAL A 129 -81.61 32.30 85.43
C VAL A 129 -81.91 33.52 86.30
N SER A 130 -81.52 34.70 85.83
CA SER A 130 -82.07 35.94 86.36
C SER A 130 -83.53 36.04 85.91
N ASP A 131 -84.45 35.70 86.81
CA ASP A 131 -85.87 36.03 86.67
C ASP A 131 -86.07 37.55 86.82
N LYS A 132 -85.64 38.30 85.80
CA LYS A 132 -86.04 39.69 85.57
C LYS A 132 -86.19 39.92 84.06
N ARG A 133 -87.44 40.16 83.63
CA ARG A 133 -87.76 40.68 82.29
C ARG A 133 -87.09 42.04 82.10
N THR A 134 -85.94 42.07 81.45
CA THR A 134 -85.31 43.28 80.91
C THR A 134 -84.97 43.04 79.44
N SER A 135 -85.76 43.66 78.56
CA SER A 135 -85.58 43.90 77.12
C SER A 135 -84.56 43.04 76.32
N ASP A 136 -85.11 42.36 75.30
CA ASP A 136 -84.56 41.71 74.10
C ASP A 136 -83.67 42.62 73.20
N ILE A 137 -82.91 43.53 73.80
CA ILE A 137 -82.10 44.55 73.10
C ILE A 137 -80.62 44.16 73.14
N VAL A 138 -80.13 43.62 74.27
CA VAL A 138 -78.72 43.24 74.42
C VAL A 138 -78.38 42.00 73.58
N GLU A 139 -79.27 41.01 73.53
CA GLU A 139 -79.12 39.82 72.67
C GLU A 139 -79.17 40.20 71.18
N ARG A 140 -80.12 41.05 70.76
CA ARG A 140 -80.16 41.57 69.38
C ARG A 140 -78.92 42.38 69.00
N ILE A 141 -78.38 43.21 69.89
CA ILE A 141 -77.15 43.97 69.65
C ILE A 141 -75.94 43.03 69.53
N TYR A 142 -75.88 41.99 70.38
CA TYR A 142 -74.83 40.98 70.33
C TYR A 142 -74.89 40.15 69.05
N GLU A 143 -76.07 39.68 68.65
CA GLU A 143 -76.30 38.94 67.41
C GLU A 143 -76.05 39.81 66.17
N ASN A 144 -76.45 41.08 66.17
CA ASN A 144 -76.19 42.00 65.08
C ASN A 144 -74.68 42.28 64.93
N LYS A 145 -73.96 42.51 66.04
CA LYS A 145 -72.50 42.64 66.04
C LYS A 145 -71.79 41.37 65.57
N LYS A 146 -72.31 40.19 65.92
CA LYS A 146 -71.81 38.89 65.44
C LYS A 146 -72.00 38.74 63.93
N LEU A 147 -73.20 39.06 63.42
CA LEU A 147 -73.50 39.01 61.99
C LEU A 147 -72.61 39.98 61.20
N CYS A 148 -72.48 41.23 61.66
CA CYS A 148 -71.55 42.18 61.03
C CYS A 148 -70.09 41.69 61.07
N TYR A 149 -69.65 41.08 62.17
CA TYR A 149 -68.32 40.48 62.27
C TYR A 149 -68.13 39.34 61.26
N GLU A 150 -69.10 38.43 61.16
CA GLU A 150 -69.08 37.32 60.20
C GLU A 150 -69.11 37.80 58.74
N GLU A 151 -69.88 38.85 58.43
CA GLU A 151 -69.92 39.50 57.12
C GLU A 151 -68.57 40.14 56.76
N VAL A 152 -67.94 40.88 57.68
CA VAL A 152 -66.63 41.50 57.45
C VAL A 152 -65.53 40.44 57.30
N VAL A 153 -65.59 39.33 58.05
CA VAL A 153 -64.67 38.20 57.86
C VAL A 153 -64.90 37.50 56.51
N ALA A 154 -66.14 37.39 56.04
CA ALA A 154 -66.44 36.85 54.71
C ALA A 154 -65.90 37.76 53.60
N GLN A 155 -66.07 39.07 53.73
CA GLN A 155 -65.51 40.07 52.81
C GLN A 155 -63.97 40.06 52.80
N PHE A 156 -63.34 39.95 53.98
CA PHE A 156 -61.89 39.78 54.12
C PHE A 156 -61.38 38.56 53.32
N LYS A 157 -62.03 37.40 53.49
CA LYS A 157 -61.67 36.18 52.76
C LYS A 157 -61.92 36.30 51.27
N GLN A 158 -62.97 37.02 50.86
CA GLN A 158 -63.26 37.28 49.46
C GLN A 158 -62.22 38.19 48.81
N GLU A 159 -61.81 39.29 49.46
CA GLU A 159 -60.74 40.16 48.96
C GLU A 159 -59.40 39.39 48.86
N LEU A 160 -59.06 38.56 49.84
CA LEU A 160 -57.88 37.69 49.74
C LEU A 160 -57.96 36.68 48.58
N ALA A 161 -59.16 36.16 48.29
CA ALA A 161 -59.37 35.27 47.14
C ALA A 161 -59.23 36.00 45.80
N CYS A 162 -59.65 37.27 45.73
CA CYS A 162 -59.43 38.12 44.54
C CYS A 162 -57.94 38.35 44.30
N VAL A 163 -57.17 38.73 45.33
CA VAL A 163 -55.70 38.86 45.25
C VAL A 163 -55.06 37.54 44.80
N GLY A 164 -55.55 36.40 45.30
CA GLY A 164 -55.10 35.08 44.86
C GLY A 164 -55.27 34.84 43.35
N LYS A 165 -56.44 35.16 42.79
CA LYS A 165 -56.73 35.01 41.35
C LYS A 165 -55.88 35.92 40.47
N GLU A 166 -55.67 37.17 40.89
CA GLU A 166 -54.84 38.14 40.15
C GLU A 166 -53.39 37.65 40.02
N ILE A 167 -52.85 37.06 41.08
CA ILE A 167 -51.49 36.49 41.07
C ILE A 167 -51.41 35.21 40.24
N GLU A 168 -52.43 34.34 40.30
CA GLU A 168 -52.51 33.17 39.42
C GLU A 168 -52.51 33.58 37.93
N GLU A 169 -53.23 34.64 37.58
CA GLU A 169 -53.17 35.22 36.23
C GLU A 169 -51.80 35.82 35.89
N CYS A 170 -51.14 36.51 36.84
CA CYS A 170 -49.76 37.01 36.70
C CYS A 170 -48.82 35.87 36.29
N TYR A 171 -48.86 34.77 37.04
CA TYR A 171 -48.06 33.58 36.80
C TYR A 171 -48.36 32.90 35.46
N ALA A 172 -49.65 32.72 35.14
CA ALA A 172 -50.05 32.09 33.89
C ALA A 172 -49.62 32.91 32.66
N LYS A 173 -49.68 34.24 32.73
CA LYS A 173 -49.26 35.14 31.64
C LYS A 173 -47.76 35.02 31.38
N HIS A 174 -46.92 35.20 32.41
CA HIS A 174 -45.47 35.13 32.26
C HIS A 174 -44.99 33.71 31.89
N GLY A 175 -45.60 32.67 32.45
CA GLY A 175 -45.28 31.28 32.11
C GLY A 175 -45.59 30.93 30.65
N LYS A 176 -46.75 31.36 30.13
CA LYS A 176 -47.12 31.15 28.71
C LYS A 176 -46.20 31.93 27.76
N PHE A 177 -45.83 33.15 28.12
CA PHE A 177 -44.92 33.96 27.33
C PHE A 177 -43.56 33.27 27.15
N LEU A 178 -42.97 32.79 28.26
CA LEU A 178 -41.71 32.03 28.19
C LEU A 178 -41.86 30.76 27.35
N LEU A 179 -42.96 30.02 27.51
CA LEU A 179 -43.19 28.78 26.78
C LEU A 179 -43.15 29.00 25.25
N ILE A 180 -43.75 30.08 24.76
CA ILE A 180 -43.74 30.43 23.33
C ILE A 180 -42.31 30.74 22.87
N GLN A 181 -41.57 31.57 23.60
CA GLN A 181 -40.17 31.91 23.27
C GLN A 181 -39.26 30.67 23.23
N LEU A 182 -39.46 29.74 24.18
CA LEU A 182 -38.71 28.48 24.21
C LEU A 182 -39.04 27.60 23.00
N GLN A 183 -40.31 27.51 22.60
CA GLN A 183 -40.73 26.74 21.42
C GLN A 183 -40.17 27.31 20.11
N GLU A 184 -40.21 28.62 19.93
CA GLU A 184 -39.64 29.27 18.74
C GLU A 184 -38.14 29.01 18.62
N SER A 185 -37.43 29.13 19.74
CA SER A 185 -35.99 28.84 19.77
C SER A 185 -35.71 27.33 19.56
N ASP A 186 -36.57 26.42 20.03
CA ASP A 186 -36.45 24.98 19.75
C ASP A 186 -36.59 24.68 18.24
N GLN A 187 -37.53 25.34 17.56
CA GLN A 187 -37.68 25.22 16.11
C GLN A 187 -36.46 25.79 15.36
N ALA A 188 -35.89 26.89 15.85
CA ALA A 188 -34.66 27.46 15.28
C ALA A 188 -33.47 26.49 15.40
N PHE A 189 -33.31 25.83 16.56
CA PHE A 189 -32.29 24.79 16.74
C PHE A 189 -32.49 23.61 15.79
N GLU A 190 -33.71 23.07 15.70
CA GLU A 190 -34.00 21.98 14.77
C GLU A 190 -33.70 22.36 13.31
N ALA A 191 -34.06 23.58 12.89
CA ALA A 191 -33.80 24.04 11.52
C ALA A 191 -32.31 24.10 11.18
N LEU A 192 -31.46 24.54 12.13
CA LEU A 192 -30.00 24.58 11.94
C LEU A 192 -29.43 23.18 11.69
N PHE A 193 -29.86 22.18 12.47
CA PHE A 193 -29.33 20.83 12.35
C PHE A 193 -29.88 20.05 11.15
N ARG A 194 -31.12 20.30 10.71
CA ARG A 194 -31.72 19.65 9.53
C ARG A 194 -30.86 19.75 8.27
N MET A 195 -30.15 20.87 8.08
CA MET A 195 -29.26 21.06 6.92
C MET A 195 -28.01 20.17 6.97
N SER A 196 -27.58 19.79 8.17
CA SER A 196 -26.38 18.99 8.46
C SER A 196 -26.64 17.50 8.71
N GLU A 197 -27.90 17.05 8.59
CA GLU A 197 -28.30 15.69 8.96
C GLU A 197 -27.73 14.60 8.03
N SER A 198 -27.49 14.91 6.76
CA SER A 198 -27.03 13.93 5.78
C SER A 198 -25.53 14.00 5.53
N ASP A 199 -24.85 12.85 5.56
CA ASP A 199 -23.39 12.76 5.36
C ASP A 199 -22.94 13.26 3.97
N ILE A 200 -23.86 13.28 2.99
CA ILE A 200 -23.60 13.77 1.62
C ILE A 200 -23.60 15.30 1.60
N THR A 201 -24.49 15.96 2.35
CA THR A 201 -24.55 17.43 2.42
C THR A 201 -23.40 18.03 3.20
N LEU A 202 -22.60 17.23 3.90
CA LEU A 202 -21.43 17.66 4.66
C LEU A 202 -20.19 17.92 3.79
N ILE A 203 -20.11 17.39 2.57
CA ILE A 203 -18.97 17.59 1.66
C ILE A 203 -18.72 19.07 1.30
N PRO A 204 -19.73 19.90 0.97
CA PRO A 204 -19.51 21.32 0.66
C PRO A 204 -19.24 22.20 1.89
N TYR A 205 -19.40 21.71 3.12
CA TYR A 205 -19.25 22.54 4.32
C TYR A 205 -17.79 22.86 4.63
N THR A 206 -17.55 24.08 5.06
CA THR A 206 -16.25 24.53 5.56
C THR A 206 -16.23 24.57 7.09
N ILE A 207 -15.03 24.61 7.69
CA ILE A 207 -14.90 24.79 9.14
C ILE A 207 -15.54 26.11 9.62
N GLU A 208 -15.51 27.15 8.78
CA GLU A 208 -16.14 28.45 9.08
C GLU A 208 -17.66 28.32 9.23
N ASP A 209 -18.30 27.41 8.49
CA ASP A 209 -19.74 27.18 8.60
C ASP A 209 -20.10 26.53 9.93
N PHE A 210 -19.24 25.64 10.45
CA PHE A 210 -19.37 25.12 11.81
C PHE A 210 -19.13 26.20 12.88
N GLU A 211 -18.19 27.12 12.66
CA GLU A 211 -17.96 28.25 13.56
C GLU A 211 -19.17 29.21 13.58
N LYS A 212 -19.80 29.46 12.43
CA LYS A 212 -21.06 30.23 12.34
C LYS A 212 -22.20 29.52 13.06
N MET A 213 -22.37 28.21 12.86
CA MET A 213 -23.37 27.42 13.60
C MET A 213 -23.14 27.50 15.11
N TRP A 214 -21.89 27.40 15.55
CA TRP A 214 -21.54 27.56 16.97
C TRP A 214 -21.87 28.95 17.52
N ALA A 215 -21.59 30.01 16.77
CA ALA A 215 -21.92 31.38 17.17
C ALA A 215 -23.44 31.57 17.33
N HIS A 216 -24.23 31.02 16.40
CA HIS A 216 -25.69 31.01 16.49
C HIS A 216 -26.19 30.21 17.70
N LEU A 217 -25.65 29.01 17.93
CA LEU A 217 -25.99 28.21 19.12
C LEU A 217 -25.70 28.98 20.42
N PHE A 218 -24.55 29.66 20.48
CA PHE A 218 -24.14 30.45 21.64
C PHE A 218 -25.08 31.63 21.89
N GLN A 219 -25.47 32.35 20.83
CA GLN A 219 -26.38 33.48 20.91
C GLN A 219 -27.78 33.06 21.41
N GLU A 220 -28.37 32.02 20.80
CA GLU A 220 -29.68 31.48 21.20
C GLU A 220 -29.67 31.01 22.66
N THR A 221 -28.62 30.29 23.03
CA THR A 221 -28.39 29.82 24.40
C THR A 221 -28.32 30.98 25.41
N GLN A 222 -27.67 32.08 25.02
CA GLN A 222 -27.57 33.28 25.85
C GLN A 222 -28.93 33.98 26.01
N GLN A 223 -29.72 34.05 24.94
CA GLN A 223 -31.08 34.61 24.98
C GLN A 223 -32.00 33.81 25.90
N ARG A 224 -31.99 32.47 25.82
CA ARG A 224 -32.81 31.62 26.69
C ARG A 224 -32.47 31.76 28.17
N ARG A 225 -31.17 31.90 28.49
CA ARG A 225 -30.75 32.23 29.86
C ARG A 225 -31.28 33.58 30.33
N GLN A 226 -31.35 34.56 29.43
CA GLN A 226 -31.92 35.86 29.76
C GLN A 226 -33.43 35.74 30.01
N TRP A 227 -34.19 35.09 29.13
CA TRP A 227 -35.63 34.91 29.30
C TRP A 227 -36.01 34.17 30.59
N ILE A 228 -35.20 33.18 31.01
CA ILE A 228 -35.42 32.46 32.28
C ILE A 228 -35.13 33.35 33.50
N ARG A 229 -34.14 34.26 33.41
CA ARG A 229 -33.90 35.27 34.45
C ARG A 229 -35.01 36.32 34.51
N ASP A 230 -35.45 36.80 33.35
CA ASP A 230 -36.54 37.78 33.25
C ASP A 230 -37.84 37.19 33.84
N LEU A 231 -38.10 35.90 33.62
CA LEU A 231 -39.23 35.20 34.26
C LEU A 231 -39.07 35.16 35.79
N ASP A 232 -37.90 34.76 36.31
CA ASP A 232 -37.67 34.68 37.75
C ASP A 232 -37.87 36.05 38.43
N GLU A 233 -37.34 37.11 37.83
CA GLU A 233 -37.50 38.48 38.31
C GLU A 233 -38.98 38.92 38.29
N ALA A 234 -39.70 38.62 37.20
CA ALA A 234 -41.14 38.93 37.10
C ALA A 234 -41.97 38.15 38.13
N LEU A 235 -41.70 36.86 38.35
CA LEU A 235 -42.39 36.04 39.35
C LEU A 235 -42.06 36.48 40.78
N HIS A 236 -40.83 36.93 41.01
CA HIS A 236 -40.42 37.52 42.28
C HIS A 236 -41.19 38.82 42.54
N GLN A 237 -41.28 39.69 41.55
CA GLN A 237 -42.03 40.95 41.65
C GLN A 237 -43.53 40.69 41.89
N CYS A 238 -44.18 39.75 41.19
CA CYS A 238 -45.58 39.39 41.48
C CYS A 238 -45.76 38.97 42.96
N GLU A 239 -44.80 38.25 43.58
CA GLU A 239 -44.87 37.85 45.00
C GLU A 239 -44.52 38.96 45.99
N VAL A 240 -43.73 39.95 45.59
CA VAL A 240 -43.52 41.18 46.37
C VAL A 240 -44.80 42.00 46.38
N ASP A 241 -45.38 42.26 45.21
CA ASP A 241 -46.62 43.02 45.04
C ASP A 241 -47.78 42.35 45.80
N ARG A 242 -47.88 41.02 45.75
CA ARG A 242 -48.85 40.24 46.53
C ARG A 242 -48.71 40.49 48.03
N ALA A 243 -47.48 40.46 48.55
CA ALA A 243 -47.23 40.67 49.98
C ALA A 243 -47.64 42.08 50.43
N GLU A 244 -47.39 43.09 49.59
CA GLU A 244 -47.81 44.47 49.84
C GLU A 244 -49.34 44.61 49.83
N GLN A 245 -50.02 44.08 48.82
CA GLN A 245 -51.49 44.10 48.74
C GLN A 245 -52.15 43.39 49.93
N ILE A 246 -51.64 42.21 50.31
CA ILE A 246 -52.12 41.47 51.49
C ILE A 246 -51.91 42.28 52.77
N THR A 247 -50.80 43.01 52.90
CA THR A 247 -50.53 43.87 54.07
C THR A 247 -51.57 44.99 54.17
N VAL A 248 -51.92 45.61 53.04
CA VAL A 248 -52.98 46.63 52.98
C VAL A 248 -54.33 46.03 53.38
N VAL A 249 -54.71 44.88 52.82
CA VAL A 249 -55.96 44.16 53.16
C VAL A 249 -56.00 43.80 54.65
N LEU A 250 -54.95 43.20 55.20
CA LEU A 250 -54.86 42.87 56.62
C LEU A 250 -55.04 44.12 57.50
N SER A 251 -54.40 45.24 57.16
CA SER A 251 -54.52 46.49 57.93
C SER A 251 -55.93 47.11 57.89
N LYS A 252 -56.59 47.07 56.72
CA LYS A 252 -57.97 47.56 56.51
C LYS A 252 -58.95 46.76 57.35
N TYR A 253 -58.91 45.43 57.26
CA TYR A 253 -59.84 44.56 57.98
C TYR A 253 -59.54 44.47 59.48
N THR A 254 -58.29 44.66 59.92
CA THR A 254 -57.98 44.78 61.36
C THR A 254 -58.74 45.96 61.98
N LYS A 255 -58.70 47.14 61.35
CA LYS A 255 -59.42 48.33 61.81
C LYS A 255 -60.94 48.14 61.81
N MET A 256 -61.49 47.60 60.73
CA MET A 256 -62.95 47.36 60.63
C MET A 256 -63.45 46.34 61.66
N LEU A 257 -62.66 45.31 61.99
CA LEU A 257 -63.02 44.32 63.02
C LEU A 257 -62.88 44.89 64.45
N GLU A 258 -61.95 45.81 64.68
CA GLU A 258 -61.83 46.57 65.94
C GLU A 258 -63.04 47.51 66.13
N ASP A 259 -63.49 48.20 65.09
CA ASP A 259 -64.61 49.15 65.13
C ASP A 259 -65.96 48.49 65.44
N ILE A 260 -66.19 47.24 65.00
CA ILE A 260 -67.41 46.47 65.29
C ILE A 260 -67.54 46.15 66.79
N ALA A 261 -66.41 46.08 67.51
CA ALA A 261 -66.34 45.83 68.96
C ALA A 261 -67.22 44.63 69.40
N TYR A 262 -67.18 43.55 68.63
CA TYR A 262 -67.81 42.25 68.96
C TYR A 262 -66.87 41.37 69.80
N LEU A 263 -65.57 41.41 69.50
CA LEU A 263 -64.49 40.73 70.23
C LEU A 263 -63.61 41.76 70.95
N LEU A 264 -62.86 41.32 71.98
CA LEU A 264 -61.79 42.14 72.54
C LEU A 264 -60.71 42.40 71.47
N THR A 265 -60.10 43.58 71.50
CA THR A 265 -59.00 43.97 70.61
C THR A 265 -57.87 42.92 70.59
N SER A 266 -57.58 42.30 71.75
CA SER A 266 -56.60 41.20 71.85
C SER A 266 -56.97 39.96 71.04
N ASP A 267 -58.26 39.62 70.95
CA ASP A 267 -58.75 38.46 70.22
C ASP A 267 -58.82 38.73 68.71
N VAL A 268 -59.15 39.97 68.30
CA VAL A 268 -59.08 40.42 66.89
C VAL A 268 -57.63 40.32 66.39
N HIS A 269 -56.65 40.84 67.15
CA HIS A 269 -55.25 40.71 66.79
C HIS A 269 -54.78 39.25 66.76
N ARG A 270 -55.24 38.39 67.67
CA ARG A 270 -54.90 36.95 67.65
C ARG A 270 -55.43 36.25 66.40
N PHE A 271 -56.64 36.60 65.97
CA PHE A 271 -57.22 36.11 64.72
C PHE A 271 -56.40 36.58 63.51
N MET A 272 -56.14 37.89 63.39
CA MET A 272 -55.38 38.45 62.28
C MET A 272 -53.94 37.91 62.22
N HIS A 273 -53.30 37.71 63.37
CA HIS A 273 -51.98 37.11 63.45
C HIS A 273 -51.96 35.66 62.94
N LYS A 274 -53.00 34.88 63.26
CA LYS A 274 -53.13 33.50 62.78
C LYS A 274 -53.32 33.45 61.25
N GLU A 275 -54.17 34.32 60.70
CA GLU A 275 -54.37 34.42 59.24
C GLU A 275 -53.09 34.91 58.54
N ALA A 276 -52.44 35.95 59.08
CA ALA A 276 -51.16 36.44 58.56
C ALA A 276 -50.06 35.37 58.59
N MET A 277 -50.00 34.55 59.65
CA MET A 277 -49.07 33.42 59.73
C MET A 277 -49.32 32.38 58.63
N MET A 278 -50.58 32.00 58.40
CA MET A 278 -50.95 31.07 57.33
C MET A 278 -50.57 31.61 55.95
N ILE A 279 -50.83 32.89 55.71
CA ILE A 279 -50.50 33.57 54.45
C ILE A 279 -48.98 33.66 54.26
N ASN A 280 -48.23 34.06 55.29
CA ASN A 280 -46.77 34.10 55.23
C ASN A 280 -46.16 32.72 54.95
N GLN A 281 -46.73 31.66 55.53
CA GLN A 281 -46.31 30.29 55.22
C GLN A 281 -46.55 29.95 53.75
N ALA A 282 -47.68 30.37 53.17
CA ALA A 282 -47.97 30.20 51.75
C ALA A 282 -47.03 31.03 50.85
N LEU A 283 -46.75 32.29 51.19
CA LEU A 283 -45.79 33.14 50.47
C LEU A 283 -44.39 32.52 50.46
N LEU A 284 -43.92 32.00 51.61
CA LEU A 284 -42.64 31.31 51.69
C LEU A 284 -42.62 30.02 50.87
N ALA A 285 -43.71 29.25 50.89
CA ALA A 285 -43.83 28.05 50.06
C ALA A 285 -43.79 28.39 48.56
N ASN A 286 -44.49 29.45 48.15
CA ASN A 286 -44.48 29.94 46.77
C ASN A 286 -43.10 30.43 46.35
N ARG A 287 -42.44 31.26 47.17
CA ARG A 287 -41.06 31.71 46.88
C ARG A 287 -40.10 30.53 46.71
N ARG A 288 -40.20 29.51 47.56
CA ARG A 288 -39.42 28.26 47.40
C ARG A 288 -39.77 27.52 46.11
N ALA A 289 -41.04 27.48 45.73
CA ALA A 289 -41.49 26.86 44.48
C ALA A 289 -40.96 27.62 43.26
N THR A 290 -41.00 28.96 43.25
CA THR A 290 -40.43 29.81 42.19
C THR A 290 -38.93 29.60 42.06
N SER A 291 -38.17 29.65 43.17
CA SER A 291 -36.74 29.37 43.13
C SER A 291 -36.42 27.96 42.63
N LYS A 292 -37.23 26.95 43.01
CA LYS A 292 -37.08 25.59 42.50
C LYS A 292 -37.39 25.49 41.01
N LEU A 293 -38.41 26.21 40.53
CA LEU A 293 -38.74 26.30 39.10
C LEU A 293 -37.57 26.92 38.32
N PHE A 294 -37.01 28.03 38.79
CA PHE A 294 -35.84 28.66 38.17
C PHE A 294 -34.66 27.70 38.08
N LEU A 295 -34.34 27.00 39.18
CA LEU A 295 -33.27 25.99 39.20
C LEU A 295 -33.53 24.88 38.19
N ASN A 296 -34.74 24.31 38.16
CA ASN A 296 -35.11 23.26 37.23
C ASN A 296 -35.03 23.73 35.76
N LEU A 297 -35.49 24.95 35.47
CA LEU A 297 -35.42 25.54 34.13
C LEU A 297 -33.97 25.78 33.70
N MET A 298 -33.12 26.24 34.62
CA MET A 298 -31.70 26.42 34.34
C MET A 298 -30.96 25.11 34.14
N GLU A 299 -31.25 24.11 34.96
CA GLU A 299 -30.72 22.75 34.78
C GLU A 299 -31.15 22.16 33.43
N ALA A 300 -32.44 22.26 33.09
CA ALA A 300 -32.95 21.79 31.79
C ALA A 300 -32.30 22.54 30.61
N ASN A 301 -32.10 23.86 30.73
CA ASN A 301 -31.40 24.61 29.69
C ASN A 301 -29.92 24.20 29.58
N LEU A 302 -29.21 24.04 30.69
CA LEU A 302 -27.81 23.59 30.67
C LEU A 302 -27.65 22.19 30.08
N ASN A 303 -28.56 21.26 30.41
CA ASN A 303 -28.58 19.92 29.83
C ASN A 303 -28.86 19.94 28.32
N ARG A 304 -29.65 20.90 27.86
CA ARG A 304 -29.94 21.07 26.44
C ARG A 304 -28.79 21.75 25.69
N ASP A 305 -28.16 22.75 26.31
CA ASP A 305 -26.93 23.37 25.80
C ASP A 305 -25.84 22.30 25.64
N SER A 306 -25.64 21.44 26.63
CA SER A 306 -24.65 20.36 26.55
C SER A 306 -24.97 19.37 25.43
N PHE A 307 -26.25 19.00 25.27
CA PHE A 307 -26.71 18.14 24.18
C PHE A 307 -26.42 18.72 22.79
N TYR A 308 -26.77 19.98 22.52
CA TYR A 308 -26.52 20.58 21.21
C TYR A 308 -25.02 20.81 20.93
N ARG A 309 -24.24 21.13 21.97
CA ARG A 309 -22.78 21.20 21.83
C ARG A 309 -22.19 19.84 21.47
N GLN A 310 -22.64 18.79 22.14
CA GLN A 310 -22.21 17.42 21.84
C GLN A 310 -22.59 17.04 20.40
N GLN A 311 -23.83 17.30 19.97
CA GLN A 311 -24.25 17.03 18.60
C GLN A 311 -23.44 17.79 17.55
N LEU A 312 -23.13 19.07 17.77
CA LEU A 312 -22.31 19.82 16.82
C LEU A 312 -20.88 19.27 16.76
N GLU A 313 -20.27 18.92 17.90
CA GLU A 313 -18.95 18.30 17.91
C GLU A 313 -18.97 16.92 17.23
N GLU A 314 -19.99 16.09 17.48
CA GLU A 314 -20.18 14.82 16.77
C GLU A 314 -20.29 15.04 15.25
N ARG A 315 -21.06 16.05 14.80
CA ARG A 315 -21.16 16.36 13.37
C ARG A 315 -19.88 16.93 12.77
N LYS A 316 -19.12 17.71 13.53
CA LYS A 316 -17.79 18.16 13.13
C LYS A 316 -16.83 16.99 12.98
N GLU A 317 -16.88 15.99 13.86
CA GLU A 317 -16.05 14.78 13.73
C GLU A 317 -16.49 13.90 12.54
N VAL A 318 -17.80 13.76 12.29
CA VAL A 318 -18.31 13.08 11.09
C VAL A 318 -17.86 13.80 9.83
N TRP A 319 -17.99 15.13 9.77
CA TRP A 319 -17.50 15.96 8.67
C TRP A 319 -16.01 15.71 8.40
N LYS A 320 -15.17 15.79 9.45
CA LYS A 320 -13.73 15.49 9.33
C LYS A 320 -13.49 14.10 8.76
N ALA A 321 -14.24 13.09 9.20
CA ALA A 321 -14.11 11.73 8.71
C ALA A 321 -14.52 11.58 7.23
N VAL A 322 -15.62 12.22 6.82
CA VAL A 322 -16.09 12.24 5.42
C VAL A 322 -15.06 12.94 4.53
N GLN A 323 -14.53 14.10 4.93
CA GLN A 323 -13.51 14.80 4.16
C GLN A 323 -12.21 14.01 4.01
N LYS A 324 -11.75 13.36 5.09
CA LYS A 324 -10.59 12.45 5.03
C LYS A 324 -10.81 11.34 4.00
N LYS A 325 -11.97 10.69 4.03
CA LYS A 325 -12.33 9.63 3.07
C LYS A 325 -12.41 10.16 1.64
N HIS A 326 -12.97 11.34 1.44
CA HIS A 326 -13.06 11.99 0.14
C HIS A 326 -11.67 12.26 -0.45
N ILE A 327 -10.75 12.83 0.34
CA ILE A 327 -9.37 13.12 -0.10
C ILE A 327 -8.62 11.82 -0.43
N ILE A 328 -8.77 10.77 0.39
CA ILE A 328 -8.17 9.45 0.10
C ILE A 328 -8.73 8.86 -1.20
N SER A 329 -10.04 8.97 -1.42
CA SER A 329 -10.69 8.42 -2.62
C SER A 329 -10.27 9.20 -3.87
N SER A 330 -10.24 10.52 -3.80
CA SER A 330 -9.76 11.39 -4.89
C SER A 330 -8.31 11.10 -5.26
N PHE A 331 -7.44 10.87 -4.27
CA PHE A 331 -6.05 10.47 -4.54
C PHE A 331 -5.96 9.08 -5.17
N ARG A 332 -6.78 8.12 -4.73
CA ARG A 332 -6.85 6.79 -5.35
C ARG A 332 -7.27 6.88 -6.81
N GLU A 333 -8.33 7.64 -7.11
CA GLU A 333 -8.79 7.87 -8.49
C GLU A 333 -7.69 8.53 -9.34
N PHE A 334 -6.93 9.46 -8.77
CA PHE A 334 -5.77 10.05 -9.43
C PHE A 334 -4.67 9.01 -9.73
N MET A 335 -4.36 8.12 -8.79
CA MET A 335 -3.37 7.04 -9.00
C MET A 335 -3.83 5.99 -10.01
N GLU A 336 -5.13 5.75 -10.11
CA GLU A 336 -5.75 4.84 -11.09
C GLU A 336 -5.89 5.47 -12.48
N SER A 337 -5.65 6.78 -12.60
CA SER A 337 -5.76 7.47 -13.88
C SER A 337 -4.76 6.92 -14.92
N GLU A 338 -5.20 6.85 -16.18
CA GLU A 338 -4.37 6.32 -17.27
C GLU A 338 -3.08 7.14 -17.47
N ARG A 339 -3.12 8.45 -17.16
CA ARG A 339 -1.95 9.33 -17.23
C ARG A 339 -0.82 8.88 -16.31
N ILE A 340 -1.14 8.32 -15.14
CA ILE A 340 -0.17 7.87 -14.15
C ILE A 340 0.21 6.42 -14.40
N GLN A 341 -0.76 5.53 -14.65
CA GLN A 341 -0.49 4.10 -14.88
C GLN A 341 0.26 3.83 -16.18
N ASN A 342 -0.11 4.52 -17.26
CA ASN A 342 0.47 4.36 -18.60
C ASN A 342 0.82 5.72 -19.22
N PRO A 343 1.91 6.37 -18.78
CA PRO A 343 2.26 7.72 -19.21
C PRO A 343 2.43 7.83 -20.73
N SER A 344 1.70 8.74 -21.37
CA SER A 344 1.80 8.97 -22.83
C SER A 344 3.20 9.44 -23.25
N ALA A 345 3.89 10.19 -22.40
CA ALA A 345 5.27 10.62 -22.63
C ALA A 345 6.25 9.44 -22.78
N VAL A 346 6.02 8.35 -22.04
CA VAL A 346 6.83 7.12 -22.16
C VAL A 346 6.53 6.41 -23.49
N LYS A 347 5.26 6.37 -23.90
CA LYS A 347 4.88 5.79 -25.21
C LYS A 347 5.54 6.54 -26.36
N MET A 348 5.51 7.88 -26.33
CA MET A 348 6.18 8.74 -27.32
C MET A 348 7.70 8.49 -27.37
N GLU A 349 8.34 8.37 -26.21
CA GLU A 349 9.79 8.10 -26.14
C GLU A 349 10.13 6.70 -26.67
N LEU A 350 9.30 5.70 -26.38
CA LEU A 350 9.45 4.35 -26.91
C LEU A 350 9.28 4.32 -28.44
N GLU A 351 8.30 5.04 -28.98
CA GLU A 351 8.09 5.17 -30.43
C GLU A 351 9.27 5.86 -31.10
N SER A 352 9.79 6.94 -30.52
CA SER A 352 11.00 7.60 -31.01
C SER A 352 12.20 6.67 -31.00
N MET A 353 12.35 5.87 -29.94
CA MET A 353 13.43 4.89 -29.84
C MET A 353 13.33 3.84 -30.95
N LEU A 354 12.14 3.32 -31.23
CA LEU A 354 11.93 2.31 -32.28
C LEU A 354 12.26 2.85 -33.68
N GLU A 355 11.86 4.08 -33.98
CA GLU A 355 12.14 4.68 -35.30
C GLU A 355 13.64 4.90 -35.52
N ASP A 356 14.34 5.42 -34.52
CA ASP A 356 15.80 5.57 -34.59
C ASP A 356 16.51 4.22 -34.66
N GLN A 357 16.05 3.23 -33.88
CA GLN A 357 16.56 1.85 -33.92
C GLN A 357 16.43 1.25 -35.33
N ARG A 358 15.29 1.42 -36.01
CA ARG A 358 15.10 0.97 -37.40
C ARG A 358 16.12 1.60 -38.34
N SER A 359 16.32 2.91 -38.23
CA SER A 359 17.25 3.63 -39.10
C SER A 359 18.71 3.15 -38.92
N LEU A 360 19.10 2.85 -37.68
CA LEU A 360 20.45 2.34 -37.37
C LEU A 360 20.59 0.86 -37.73
N ALA A 361 19.56 0.05 -37.50
CA ALA A 361 19.51 -1.36 -37.88
C ALA A 361 19.60 -1.52 -39.40
N GLN A 362 18.93 -0.66 -40.17
CA GLN A 362 19.03 -0.65 -41.63
C GLN A 362 20.48 -0.38 -42.08
N LYS A 363 21.12 0.67 -41.56
CA LYS A 363 22.53 0.99 -41.88
C LYS A 363 23.48 -0.16 -41.53
N ARG A 364 23.26 -0.80 -40.38
CA ARG A 364 24.03 -1.97 -39.96
C ARG A 364 23.82 -3.15 -40.92
N ASN A 365 22.59 -3.41 -41.35
CA ASN A 365 22.28 -4.51 -42.26
C ASN A 365 22.89 -4.25 -43.66
N GLU A 366 22.79 -3.02 -44.18
CA GLU A 366 23.46 -2.61 -45.43
C GLU A 366 24.98 -2.81 -45.36
N HIS A 367 25.60 -2.44 -44.22
CA HIS A 367 27.04 -2.68 -43.98
C HIS A 367 27.39 -4.16 -43.83
N LEU A 368 26.48 -4.98 -43.30
CA LEU A 368 26.67 -6.44 -43.25
C LEU A 368 26.58 -7.07 -44.65
N PHE A 369 25.72 -6.56 -45.53
CA PHE A 369 25.61 -7.04 -46.92
C PHE A 369 26.72 -6.52 -47.83
N SER A 370 27.34 -5.37 -47.53
CA SER A 370 28.49 -4.87 -48.31
C SER A 370 29.69 -5.82 -48.29
N LEU A 371 29.76 -6.72 -47.29
CA LEU A 371 30.76 -7.79 -47.19
C LEU A 371 30.78 -8.70 -48.43
N GLY A 372 29.63 -8.95 -49.06
CA GLY A 372 29.56 -9.75 -50.30
C GLY A 372 30.25 -9.09 -51.50
N SER A 373 30.39 -7.76 -51.49
CA SER A 373 31.12 -7.01 -52.53
C SER A 373 32.65 -7.10 -52.39
N LEU A 374 33.16 -7.60 -51.26
CA LEU A 374 34.59 -7.87 -51.04
C LEU A 374 35.05 -9.20 -51.67
N LEU A 375 34.26 -9.75 -52.61
CA LEU A 375 34.58 -10.92 -53.43
C LEU A 375 34.77 -10.50 -54.90
N PRO A 376 35.82 -10.95 -55.62
CA PRO A 376 36.83 -11.95 -55.26
C PRO A 376 37.92 -11.37 -54.33
N LEU A 377 38.46 -12.20 -53.43
CA LEU A 377 39.45 -11.93 -52.37
C LEU A 377 40.77 -11.29 -52.88
N LYS A 378 40.72 -10.10 -53.49
CA LYS A 378 41.89 -9.27 -53.80
C LYS A 378 42.17 -8.23 -52.72
N HIS A 379 41.29 -8.19 -51.72
CA HIS A 379 41.29 -7.22 -50.64
C HIS A 379 42.33 -7.57 -49.60
N SER A 380 42.96 -6.54 -49.05
CA SER A 380 43.96 -6.70 -48.00
C SER A 380 43.31 -7.04 -46.65
N GLN A 381 44.07 -7.68 -45.76
CA GLN A 381 43.66 -7.90 -44.37
C GLN A 381 43.25 -6.59 -43.66
N ALA A 382 43.82 -5.44 -44.07
CA ALA A 382 43.48 -4.13 -43.53
C ALA A 382 42.03 -3.72 -43.85
N GLU A 383 41.53 -4.02 -45.04
CA GLU A 383 40.17 -3.64 -45.47
C GLU A 383 39.08 -4.41 -44.69
N ILE A 384 39.32 -5.70 -44.38
CA ILE A 384 38.39 -6.49 -43.55
C ILE A 384 38.42 -6.02 -42.09
N ASN A 385 39.59 -5.61 -41.59
CA ASN A 385 39.71 -5.05 -40.25
C ASN A 385 38.96 -3.71 -40.15
N GLU A 386 39.14 -2.80 -41.13
CA GLU A 386 38.44 -1.52 -41.19
C GLU A 386 36.91 -1.72 -41.30
N TRP A 387 36.47 -2.67 -42.13
CA TRP A 387 35.06 -3.05 -42.21
C TRP A 387 34.50 -3.50 -40.85
N TYR A 388 35.24 -4.34 -40.12
CA TYR A 388 34.82 -4.84 -38.82
C TYR A 388 34.83 -3.74 -37.76
N GLU A 389 35.83 -2.86 -37.75
CA GLU A 389 35.88 -1.69 -36.86
C GLU A 389 34.66 -0.77 -37.07
N SER A 390 34.29 -0.53 -38.33
CA SER A 390 33.08 0.23 -38.69
C SER A 390 31.79 -0.46 -38.22
N LEU A 391 31.71 -1.80 -38.33
CA LEU A 391 30.59 -2.59 -37.82
C LEU A 391 30.48 -2.51 -36.28
N VAL A 392 31.62 -2.58 -35.57
CA VAL A 392 31.68 -2.43 -34.12
C VAL A 392 31.22 -1.05 -33.71
N GLU A 393 31.62 0.00 -34.44
CA GLU A 393 31.19 1.37 -34.18
C GLU A 393 29.69 1.55 -34.40
N LEU A 394 29.11 0.95 -35.45
CA LEU A 394 27.66 0.93 -35.66
C LEU A 394 26.92 0.24 -34.52
N ASN A 395 27.41 -0.91 -34.05
CA ASN A 395 26.82 -1.61 -32.90
C ASN A 395 26.91 -0.78 -31.60
N LYS A 396 28.04 -0.12 -31.35
CA LYS A 396 28.20 0.82 -30.22
C LYS A 396 27.25 2.01 -30.31
N ARG A 397 27.02 2.53 -31.52
CA ARG A 397 26.09 3.64 -31.74
C ARG A 397 24.65 3.24 -31.43
N ILE A 398 24.25 2.02 -31.81
CA ILE A 398 22.93 1.48 -31.45
C ILE A 398 22.81 1.30 -29.93
N ASP A 399 23.82 0.73 -29.28
CA ASP A 399 23.83 0.57 -27.82
C ASP A 399 23.76 1.93 -27.09
N THR A 400 24.58 2.89 -27.51
CA THR A 400 24.56 4.26 -26.96
C THR A 400 23.19 4.91 -27.10
N HIS A 401 22.55 4.76 -28.26
CA HIS A 401 21.20 5.29 -28.49
C HIS A 401 20.15 4.60 -27.60
N ASN A 402 20.24 3.28 -27.44
CA ASN A 402 19.37 2.51 -26.54
C ASN A 402 19.51 2.97 -25.10
N VAL A 403 20.75 3.12 -24.60
CA VAL A 403 21.03 3.62 -23.24
C VAL A 403 20.50 5.05 -23.05
N GLN A 404 20.68 5.93 -24.03
CA GLN A 404 20.14 7.29 -23.98
C GLN A 404 18.61 7.30 -23.95
N SER A 405 17.96 6.45 -24.74
CA SER A 405 16.50 6.31 -24.78
C SER A 405 15.97 5.74 -23.47
N MET A 406 16.63 4.73 -22.90
CA MET A 406 16.33 4.20 -21.56
C MET A 406 16.44 5.29 -20.48
N MET A 407 17.47 6.14 -20.54
CA MET A 407 17.60 7.26 -19.62
C MET A 407 16.43 8.25 -19.74
N ARG A 408 16.00 8.57 -20.98
CA ARG A 408 14.84 9.44 -21.20
C ARG A 408 13.55 8.80 -20.68
N ILE A 409 13.33 7.50 -20.90
CA ILE A 409 12.18 6.76 -20.37
C ILE A 409 12.18 6.78 -18.83
N ARG A 410 13.32 6.49 -18.19
CA ARG A 410 13.48 6.58 -16.72
C ARG A 410 13.12 7.96 -16.20
N LEU A 411 13.60 9.01 -16.85
CA LEU A 411 13.29 10.39 -16.48
C LEU A 411 11.79 10.70 -16.60
N GLN A 412 11.08 10.14 -17.60
CA GLN A 412 9.63 10.33 -17.71
C GLN A 412 8.88 9.61 -16.58
N TYR A 413 9.29 8.40 -16.20
CA TYR A 413 8.72 7.71 -15.04
C TYR A 413 8.99 8.46 -13.74
N GLU A 414 10.20 9.00 -13.55
CA GLU A 414 10.54 9.82 -12.39
C GLU A 414 9.69 11.10 -12.31
N LYS A 415 9.44 11.78 -13.43
CA LYS A 415 8.53 12.93 -13.48
C LYS A 415 7.11 12.56 -13.04
N VAL A 416 6.62 11.38 -13.41
CA VAL A 416 5.30 10.90 -12.99
C VAL A 416 5.27 10.61 -11.49
N CYS A 417 6.32 9.98 -10.95
CA CYS A 417 6.46 9.79 -9.50
C CYS A 417 6.51 11.14 -8.77
N GLN A 418 7.21 12.12 -9.31
CA GLN A 418 7.28 13.47 -8.76
C GLN A 418 5.91 14.18 -8.77
N GLU A 419 5.14 14.07 -9.86
CA GLU A 419 3.76 14.58 -9.93
C GLU A 419 2.87 13.93 -8.86
N CYS A 420 3.06 12.62 -8.60
CA CYS A 420 2.35 11.92 -7.54
C CYS A 420 2.74 12.44 -6.14
N LEU A 421 4.03 12.70 -5.90
CA LEU A 421 4.51 13.29 -4.65
C LEU A 421 3.99 14.72 -4.45
N GLU A 422 3.92 15.52 -5.51
CA GLU A 422 3.33 16.86 -5.47
C GLU A 422 1.84 16.79 -5.12
N LYS A 423 1.07 15.90 -5.74
CA LYS A 423 -0.34 15.66 -5.39
C LYS A 423 -0.54 15.14 -3.97
N LEU A 424 0.40 14.35 -3.47
CA LEU A 424 0.42 13.93 -2.07
C LEU A 424 0.62 15.14 -1.14
N GLN A 425 1.56 16.03 -1.45
CA GLN A 425 1.77 17.25 -0.66
C GLN A 425 0.56 18.19 -0.74
N GLU A 426 -0.06 18.35 -1.91
CA GLU A 426 -1.29 19.12 -2.08
C GLU A 426 -2.43 18.53 -1.22
N SER A 427 -2.59 17.20 -1.23
CA SER A 427 -3.58 16.50 -0.39
C SER A 427 -3.30 16.69 1.11
N LYS A 428 -2.02 16.65 1.52
CA LYS A 428 -1.60 16.94 2.90
C LYS A 428 -1.91 18.39 3.27
N GLN A 429 -1.60 19.34 2.39
CA GLN A 429 -1.84 20.76 2.63
C GLN A 429 -3.34 21.05 2.72
N ASN A 430 -4.15 20.46 1.83
CA ASN A 430 -5.62 20.58 1.87
C ASN A 430 -6.20 20.09 3.21
N LEU A 431 -5.69 18.99 3.77
CA LEU A 431 -6.11 18.50 5.09
C LEU A 431 -5.77 19.48 6.23
N ILE A 432 -4.65 20.18 6.13
CA ILE A 432 -4.17 21.14 7.13
C ILE A 432 -4.92 22.47 6.99
N ASP A 433 -5.06 23.00 5.78
CA ASP A 433 -5.73 24.27 5.48
C ASP A 433 -7.21 24.22 5.86
N MET A 434 -7.88 23.08 5.60
CA MET A 434 -9.25 22.84 6.06
C MET A 434 -9.37 22.61 7.57
N LYS A 435 -8.25 22.63 8.33
CA LYS A 435 -8.18 22.36 9.78
C LYS A 435 -8.82 21.02 10.20
N ILE A 436 -8.78 20.02 9.32
CA ILE A 436 -9.35 18.68 9.55
C ILE A 436 -8.43 17.85 10.45
N CYS A 437 -7.12 18.02 10.29
CA CYS A 437 -6.08 17.28 11.00
C CYS A 437 -4.99 18.20 11.53
N THR A 438 -4.36 17.78 12.63
CA THR A 438 -3.05 18.32 13.02
C THR A 438 -1.99 17.83 12.01
N PRO A 439 -0.86 18.56 11.84
CA PRO A 439 0.17 18.14 10.88
C PRO A 439 0.69 16.71 11.15
N LYS A 440 0.76 16.31 12.42
CA LYS A 440 1.17 14.95 12.83
C LYS A 440 0.14 13.88 12.48
N GLU A 441 -1.15 14.19 12.54
CA GLU A 441 -2.21 13.26 12.13
C GLU A 441 -2.31 13.13 10.62
N ALA A 442 -2.13 14.25 9.89
CA ALA A 442 -2.06 14.23 8.44
C ALA A 442 -0.93 13.31 7.96
N GLU A 443 0.25 13.38 8.60
CA GLU A 443 1.35 12.45 8.32
C GLU A 443 0.98 10.99 8.61
N LYS A 444 0.30 10.69 9.70
CA LYS A 444 -0.13 9.31 10.01
C LYS A 444 -1.15 8.74 9.01
N ILE A 445 -1.97 9.59 8.38
CA ILE A 445 -2.97 9.15 7.39
C ILE A 445 -2.33 9.02 6.01
N VAL A 446 -1.48 9.99 5.65
CA VAL A 446 -0.84 10.06 4.34
C VAL A 446 0.27 9.02 4.21
N ASN A 447 1.12 8.86 5.23
CA ASN A 447 2.30 8.00 5.18
C ASN A 447 2.01 6.53 4.81
N PRO A 448 1.09 5.82 5.48
CA PRO A 448 0.84 4.42 5.15
C PRO A 448 0.06 4.25 3.86
N ASN A 449 -1.00 5.04 3.62
CA ASN A 449 -1.90 4.79 2.50
C ASN A 449 -1.37 5.33 1.17
N PHE A 450 -0.74 6.51 1.16
CA PHE A 450 -0.37 7.19 -0.08
C PHE A 450 1.01 6.73 -0.55
N TYR A 451 2.00 6.64 0.35
CA TYR A 451 3.33 6.17 -0.04
C TYR A 451 3.34 4.69 -0.40
N GLN A 452 2.45 3.87 0.16
CA GLN A 452 2.31 2.48 -0.30
C GLN A 452 1.89 2.45 -1.78
N LEU A 453 0.88 3.23 -2.16
CA LEU A 453 0.42 3.29 -3.56
C LEU A 453 1.49 3.86 -4.50
N ILE A 454 2.19 4.93 -4.09
CA ILE A 454 3.31 5.49 -4.87
C ILE A 454 4.46 4.48 -4.98
N GLY A 455 4.79 3.78 -3.90
CA GLY A 455 5.84 2.76 -3.88
C GLY A 455 5.51 1.54 -4.76
N GLU A 456 4.26 1.09 -4.75
CA GLU A 456 3.79 0.03 -5.66
C GLU A 456 3.90 0.46 -7.13
N LEU A 457 3.53 1.71 -7.46
CA LEU A 457 3.69 2.25 -8.81
C LEU A 457 5.17 2.35 -9.22
N GLN A 458 6.02 2.86 -8.33
CA GLN A 458 7.46 3.00 -8.55
C GLN A 458 8.09 1.63 -8.81
N LEU A 459 7.77 0.62 -7.99
CA LEU A 459 8.24 -0.75 -8.17
C LEU A 459 7.84 -1.31 -9.55
N GLN A 460 6.60 -1.06 -9.99
CA GLN A 460 6.16 -1.48 -11.32
C GLN A 460 6.97 -0.82 -12.45
N PHE A 461 7.35 0.45 -12.31
CA PHE A 461 8.21 1.13 -13.29
C PHE A 461 9.64 0.58 -13.26
N GLU A 462 10.21 0.39 -12.07
CA GLU A 462 11.56 -0.18 -11.90
C GLU A 462 11.65 -1.58 -12.52
N VAL A 463 10.68 -2.45 -12.27
CA VAL A 463 10.66 -3.80 -12.87
C VAL A 463 10.56 -3.75 -14.40
N LYS A 464 9.78 -2.82 -14.96
CA LYS A 464 9.69 -2.64 -16.42
C LYS A 464 11.03 -2.18 -17.00
N ILE A 465 11.64 -1.17 -16.39
CA ILE A 465 12.94 -0.61 -16.80
C ILE A 465 14.04 -1.67 -16.70
N GLU A 466 14.14 -2.37 -15.56
CA GLU A 466 15.16 -3.38 -15.32
C GLU A 466 15.05 -4.54 -16.33
N LYS A 467 13.82 -4.95 -16.66
CA LYS A 467 13.61 -5.94 -17.72
C LYS A 467 14.10 -5.43 -19.09
N MET A 468 13.77 -4.18 -19.45
CA MET A 468 14.25 -3.58 -20.70
C MET A 468 15.78 -3.50 -20.74
N ASP A 469 16.42 -3.05 -19.65
CA ASP A 469 17.89 -2.98 -19.55
C ASP A 469 18.52 -4.36 -19.71
N ALA A 470 17.99 -5.38 -19.02
CA ALA A 470 18.50 -6.75 -19.10
C ALA A 470 18.37 -7.33 -20.52
N ASP A 471 17.24 -7.09 -21.19
CA ASP A 471 17.00 -7.51 -22.57
C ASP A 471 17.97 -6.81 -23.56
N LEU A 472 18.23 -5.51 -23.36
CA LEU A 472 19.17 -4.73 -24.19
C LEU A 472 20.63 -5.12 -23.94
N GLU A 473 21.05 -5.33 -22.69
CA GLU A 473 22.39 -5.82 -22.37
C GLU A 473 22.63 -7.20 -23.01
N TYR A 474 21.59 -8.03 -23.02
CA TYR A 474 21.61 -9.32 -23.69
C TYR A 474 21.78 -9.20 -25.21
N LEU A 475 21.03 -8.28 -25.84
CA LEU A 475 21.12 -7.96 -27.26
C LEU A 475 22.54 -7.56 -27.66
N VAL A 476 23.19 -6.69 -26.88
CA VAL A 476 24.57 -6.22 -27.12
C VAL A 476 25.56 -7.38 -27.08
N LYS A 477 25.48 -8.23 -26.05
CA LYS A 477 26.34 -9.43 -25.95
C LYS A 477 26.13 -10.38 -27.13
N ASN A 478 24.87 -10.57 -27.53
CA ASN A 478 24.54 -11.43 -28.67
C ASN A 478 25.07 -10.88 -30.00
N SER A 479 24.90 -9.58 -30.27
CA SER A 479 25.39 -8.95 -31.50
C SER A 479 26.92 -8.95 -31.55
N GLU A 480 27.59 -8.65 -30.44
CA GLU A 480 29.05 -8.65 -30.34
C GLU A 480 29.65 -10.03 -30.64
N ILE A 481 29.13 -11.09 -30.02
CA ILE A 481 29.63 -12.45 -30.23
C ILE A 481 29.41 -12.91 -31.67
N ASN A 482 28.22 -12.67 -32.24
CA ASN A 482 27.89 -13.14 -33.59
C ASN A 482 28.66 -12.36 -34.66
N CYS A 483 28.82 -11.03 -34.53
CA CYS A 483 29.66 -10.24 -35.42
C CYS A 483 31.14 -10.66 -35.34
N ARG A 484 31.65 -10.97 -34.14
CA ARG A 484 33.02 -11.48 -33.95
C ARG A 484 33.22 -12.83 -34.64
N HIS A 485 32.25 -13.73 -34.54
CA HIS A 485 32.29 -15.01 -35.25
C HIS A 485 32.23 -14.86 -36.76
N LEU A 486 31.48 -13.87 -37.26
CA LEU A 486 31.45 -13.55 -38.69
C LEU A 486 32.82 -13.03 -39.15
N TYR A 487 33.41 -12.09 -38.41
CA TYR A 487 34.74 -11.57 -38.69
C TYR A 487 35.82 -12.66 -38.70
N GLN A 488 35.85 -13.53 -37.68
CA GLN A 488 36.80 -14.65 -37.63
C GLN A 488 36.67 -15.56 -38.86
N TYR A 489 35.43 -15.81 -39.30
CA TYR A 489 35.18 -16.63 -40.48
C TYR A 489 35.81 -16.04 -41.75
N PHE A 490 35.73 -14.72 -41.96
CA PHE A 490 36.36 -14.06 -43.11
C PHE A 490 37.88 -13.96 -42.97
N GLN A 491 38.40 -13.72 -41.76
CA GLN A 491 39.84 -13.74 -41.52
C GLN A 491 40.47 -15.10 -41.83
N ASP A 492 39.80 -16.19 -41.43
CA ASP A 492 40.27 -17.54 -41.70
C ASP A 492 40.28 -17.84 -43.23
N VAL A 493 39.28 -17.36 -43.98
CA VAL A 493 39.24 -17.50 -45.46
C VAL A 493 40.35 -16.70 -46.12
N LEU A 494 40.57 -15.46 -45.69
CA LEU A 494 41.69 -14.63 -46.18
C LEU A 494 43.03 -15.30 -45.93
N ALA A 495 43.26 -15.85 -44.74
CA ALA A 495 44.53 -16.51 -44.42
C ALA A 495 44.85 -17.68 -45.36
N VAL A 496 43.83 -18.44 -45.80
CA VAL A 496 43.99 -19.52 -46.79
C VAL A 496 44.38 -18.95 -48.16
N PHE A 497 43.81 -17.81 -48.55
CA PHE A 497 44.16 -17.12 -49.80
C PHE A 497 45.56 -16.50 -49.76
N ASP A 498 45.92 -15.80 -48.68
CA ASP A 498 47.24 -15.19 -48.50
C ASP A 498 48.36 -16.24 -48.52
N ALA A 499 48.15 -17.38 -47.86
CA ALA A 499 49.10 -18.49 -47.89
C ALA A 499 49.32 -19.03 -49.32
N HIS A 500 48.25 -19.10 -50.13
CA HIS A 500 48.35 -19.49 -51.53
C HIS A 500 49.11 -18.44 -52.36
N GLN A 501 48.80 -17.16 -52.19
CA GLN A 501 49.48 -16.07 -52.88
C GLN A 501 50.97 -16.01 -52.55
N GLN A 502 51.34 -16.24 -51.28
CA GLN A 502 52.73 -16.34 -50.84
C GLN A 502 53.45 -17.53 -51.49
N LYS A 503 52.82 -18.71 -51.54
CA LYS A 503 53.39 -19.90 -52.20
C LYS A 503 53.57 -19.72 -53.70
N LEU A 504 52.61 -19.10 -54.39
CA LEU A 504 52.75 -18.75 -55.81
C LEU A 504 53.92 -17.80 -56.03
N SER A 505 54.02 -16.75 -55.20
CA SER A 505 55.14 -15.79 -55.26
C SER A 505 56.48 -16.47 -54.98
N GLN A 506 56.51 -17.44 -54.07
CA GLN A 506 57.70 -18.25 -53.81
C GLN A 506 58.10 -19.09 -55.04
N GLN A 507 57.14 -19.74 -55.71
CA GLN A 507 57.42 -20.50 -56.94
C GLN A 507 57.94 -19.60 -58.07
N ASP A 508 57.43 -18.36 -58.18
CA ASP A 508 57.94 -17.36 -59.14
C ASP A 508 59.39 -16.97 -58.82
N ASN A 509 59.68 -16.71 -57.54
CA ASN A 509 61.02 -16.37 -57.08
C ASN A 509 62.01 -17.52 -57.26
N GLU A 510 61.59 -18.77 -57.00
CA GLU A 510 62.39 -19.98 -57.21
C GLU A 510 62.72 -20.18 -58.69
N LEU A 511 61.75 -19.97 -59.59
CA LEU A 511 62.00 -19.98 -61.04
C LEU A 511 63.00 -18.88 -61.43
N GLN A 512 62.78 -17.65 -60.97
CA GLN A 512 63.66 -16.52 -61.30
C GLN A 512 65.09 -16.76 -60.81
N LYS A 513 65.25 -17.32 -59.61
CA LYS A 513 66.55 -17.74 -59.07
C LYS A 513 67.18 -18.82 -59.94
N ALA A 514 66.44 -19.86 -60.30
CA ALA A 514 66.95 -20.95 -61.14
C ALA A 514 67.40 -20.46 -62.53
N LEU A 515 66.66 -19.53 -63.14
CA LEU A 515 67.03 -18.93 -64.43
C LEU A 515 68.29 -18.07 -64.32
N ASN A 516 68.40 -17.27 -63.26
CA ASN A 516 69.59 -16.48 -62.97
C ASN A 516 70.80 -17.37 -62.71
N ASP A 517 70.66 -18.45 -61.96
CA ASP A 517 71.72 -19.43 -61.72
C ASP A 517 72.20 -20.07 -63.02
N CYS A 518 71.28 -20.46 -63.92
CA CYS A 518 71.61 -20.94 -65.26
C CYS A 518 72.37 -19.89 -66.07
N ARG A 519 71.94 -18.63 -66.03
CA ARG A 519 72.61 -17.52 -66.73
C ARG A 519 74.02 -17.28 -66.19
N CYS A 520 74.20 -17.19 -64.88
CA CYS A 520 75.50 -17.00 -64.23
C CYS A 520 76.46 -18.16 -64.54
N LYS A 521 75.98 -19.42 -64.47
CA LYS A 521 76.77 -20.60 -64.84
C LYS A 521 77.23 -20.53 -66.29
N HIS A 522 76.33 -20.18 -67.22
CA HIS A 522 76.68 -20.06 -68.63
C HIS A 522 77.65 -18.90 -68.87
N GLU A 523 77.43 -17.71 -68.32
CA GLU A 523 78.32 -16.55 -68.47
C GLU A 523 79.74 -16.87 -67.97
N ASN A 524 79.87 -17.52 -66.81
CA ASN A 524 81.18 -17.91 -66.28
C ASN A 524 81.89 -18.92 -67.18
N MET A 525 81.17 -19.94 -67.65
CA MET A 525 81.73 -20.93 -68.58
C MET A 525 82.02 -20.32 -69.95
N ASN A 526 81.23 -19.35 -70.42
CA ASN A 526 81.41 -18.67 -71.68
C ASN A 526 82.65 -17.77 -71.64
N LYS A 527 82.87 -17.01 -70.56
CA LYS A 527 84.12 -16.24 -70.35
C LYS A 527 85.37 -17.13 -70.41
N LEU A 528 85.31 -18.32 -69.79
CA LEU A 528 86.42 -19.28 -69.85
C LEU A 528 86.66 -19.81 -71.27
N ARG A 529 85.58 -20.07 -72.02
CA ARG A 529 85.65 -20.50 -73.43
C ARG A 529 86.15 -19.39 -74.36
N GLU A 530 85.72 -18.15 -74.15
CA GLU A 530 86.19 -16.97 -74.88
C GLU A 530 87.68 -16.71 -74.62
N MET A 531 88.14 -16.78 -73.37
CA MET A 531 89.57 -16.70 -73.05
C MET A 531 90.38 -17.80 -73.77
N ASN A 532 89.86 -19.03 -73.83
CA ASN A 532 90.51 -20.12 -74.57
C ASN A 532 90.53 -19.86 -76.08
N LEU A 533 89.47 -19.26 -76.63
CA LEU A 533 89.40 -18.83 -78.03
C LEU A 533 90.42 -17.73 -78.31
N ASP A 534 90.51 -16.69 -77.47
CA ASP A 534 91.49 -15.61 -77.59
C ASP A 534 92.92 -16.14 -77.57
N ILE A 535 93.24 -17.06 -76.64
CA ILE A 535 94.55 -17.74 -76.59
C ILE A 535 94.82 -18.52 -77.90
N ALA A 536 93.81 -19.19 -78.45
CA ALA A 536 93.95 -19.93 -79.71
C ALA A 536 94.15 -19.00 -80.92
N VAL A 537 93.44 -17.87 -80.96
CA VAL A 537 93.54 -16.84 -82.00
C VAL A 537 94.88 -16.09 -81.93
N ASP A 538 95.36 -15.74 -80.74
CA ASP A 538 96.67 -15.10 -80.59
C ASP A 538 97.80 -16.05 -80.99
N LYS A 539 97.70 -17.34 -80.61
CA LYS A 539 98.64 -18.36 -81.10
C LYS A 539 98.61 -18.51 -82.62
N LEU A 540 97.43 -18.39 -83.26
CA LEU A 540 97.27 -18.38 -84.71
C LEU A 540 97.99 -17.18 -85.35
N ARG A 541 97.83 -15.97 -84.79
CA ARG A 541 98.49 -14.73 -85.26
C ARG A 541 100.02 -14.80 -85.21
N MET A 542 100.59 -15.55 -84.26
CA MET A 542 102.04 -15.68 -84.06
C MET A 542 102.73 -16.78 -84.89
N GLN A 543 102.00 -17.57 -85.69
CA GLN A 543 102.62 -18.67 -86.46
C GLN A 543 103.21 -18.22 -87.81
N SER A 544 104.32 -18.86 -88.21
CA SER A 544 105.07 -18.54 -89.43
C SER A 544 105.07 -19.65 -90.51
N THR A 545 104.36 -20.76 -90.30
CA THR A 545 104.31 -21.91 -91.24
C THR A 545 102.88 -22.33 -91.52
N ASP A 546 102.55 -22.60 -92.80
CA ASP A 546 101.19 -22.88 -93.28
C ASP A 546 100.54 -24.11 -92.62
N GLU A 547 101.33 -25.17 -92.38
CA GLU A 547 100.85 -26.41 -91.72
C GLU A 547 100.44 -26.16 -90.26
N LYS A 548 101.24 -25.37 -89.51
CA LYS A 548 100.89 -25.00 -88.13
C LYS A 548 99.73 -24.01 -88.08
N LEU A 549 99.65 -23.10 -89.06
CA LEU A 549 98.54 -22.15 -89.19
C LEU A 549 97.21 -22.91 -89.39
N LYS A 550 97.17 -23.89 -90.29
CA LYS A 550 96.01 -24.78 -90.48
C LYS A 550 95.62 -25.55 -89.22
N ALA A 551 96.60 -26.10 -88.50
CA ALA A 551 96.33 -26.82 -87.24
C ALA A 551 95.78 -25.90 -86.12
N TYR A 552 96.22 -24.64 -86.06
CA TYR A 552 95.64 -23.67 -85.11
C TYR A 552 94.27 -23.14 -85.58
N LEU A 553 94.03 -23.04 -86.89
CA LEU A 553 92.72 -22.68 -87.45
C LEU A 553 91.67 -23.74 -87.09
N GLU A 554 92.00 -25.02 -87.22
CA GLU A 554 91.18 -26.15 -86.76
C GLU A 554 90.88 -26.06 -85.25
N LYS A 555 91.85 -25.65 -84.42
CA LYS A 555 91.64 -25.44 -82.98
C LYS A 555 90.71 -24.26 -82.69
N VAL A 556 90.78 -23.19 -83.49
CA VAL A 556 89.85 -22.05 -83.40
C VAL A 556 88.43 -22.47 -83.78
N TYR A 557 88.26 -23.26 -84.85
CA TYR A 557 86.95 -23.81 -85.21
C TYR A 557 86.40 -24.75 -84.13
N ALA A 558 87.23 -25.63 -83.57
CA ALA A 558 86.84 -26.48 -82.45
C ALA A 558 86.43 -25.66 -81.21
N ALA A 559 87.14 -24.57 -80.90
CA ALA A 559 86.79 -23.68 -79.80
C ALA A 559 85.45 -22.95 -80.05
N LEU A 560 85.20 -22.49 -81.28
CA LEU A 560 83.91 -21.90 -81.68
C LEU A 560 82.76 -22.92 -81.61
N ASP A 561 82.98 -24.17 -82.01
CA ASP A 561 81.98 -25.24 -81.87
C ASP A 561 81.70 -25.57 -80.39
N ILE A 562 82.71 -25.53 -79.52
CA ILE A 562 82.52 -25.67 -78.07
C ILE A 562 81.68 -24.52 -77.50
N ILE A 563 81.88 -23.29 -77.96
CA ILE A 563 81.05 -22.12 -77.57
C ILE A 563 79.61 -22.33 -78.06
N ARG A 564 79.41 -22.67 -79.34
CA ARG A 564 78.09 -22.95 -79.92
C ARG A 564 77.36 -24.05 -79.15
N ASN A 565 78.01 -25.18 -78.89
CA ASN A 565 77.45 -26.26 -78.09
C ASN A 565 77.13 -25.79 -76.66
N GLY A 566 77.97 -24.93 -76.10
CA GLY A 566 77.73 -24.26 -74.82
C GLY A 566 76.43 -23.45 -74.76
N TYR A 567 76.08 -22.73 -75.83
CA TYR A 567 74.80 -22.02 -75.95
C TYR A 567 73.62 -22.98 -76.12
N THR A 568 73.79 -24.08 -76.86
CA THR A 568 72.73 -25.08 -77.02
C THR A 568 72.39 -25.78 -75.71
N VAL A 569 73.40 -26.15 -74.90
CA VAL A 569 73.22 -26.74 -73.58
C VAL A 569 72.55 -25.75 -72.62
N PHE A 570 72.99 -24.48 -72.63
CA PHE A 570 72.34 -23.43 -71.83
C PHE A 570 70.87 -23.24 -72.21
N HIS A 571 70.54 -23.25 -73.51
CA HIS A 571 69.16 -23.14 -73.96
C HIS A 571 68.30 -24.33 -73.52
N GLN A 572 68.84 -25.56 -73.60
CA GLN A 572 68.17 -26.76 -73.11
C GLN A 572 67.93 -26.72 -71.60
N ASP A 573 68.93 -26.28 -70.82
CA ASP A 573 68.79 -26.11 -69.37
C ASP A 573 67.72 -25.06 -69.03
N LEU A 574 67.72 -23.91 -69.72
CA LEU A 574 66.74 -22.85 -69.52
C LEU A 574 65.32 -23.32 -69.86
N LEU A 575 65.15 -23.98 -71.00
CA LEU A 575 63.86 -24.55 -71.40
C LEU A 575 63.37 -25.60 -70.40
N SER A 576 64.24 -26.45 -69.87
CA SER A 576 63.85 -27.48 -68.90
C SER A 576 63.22 -26.87 -67.63
N LYS A 577 63.77 -25.74 -67.14
CA LYS A 577 63.25 -25.03 -65.96
C LYS A 577 61.92 -24.33 -66.25
N VAL A 578 61.81 -23.68 -67.41
CA VAL A 578 60.56 -23.01 -67.83
C VAL A 578 59.43 -24.00 -68.07
N ILE A 579 59.70 -25.16 -68.69
CA ILE A 579 58.68 -26.19 -68.96
C ILE A 579 58.15 -26.83 -67.66
N ALA A 580 58.97 -26.88 -66.61
CA ALA A 580 58.57 -27.43 -65.33
C ALA A 580 57.66 -26.48 -64.52
N TYR A 581 57.80 -25.16 -64.66
CA TYR A 581 57.07 -24.18 -63.86
C TYR A 581 55.53 -24.29 -63.92
N PRO A 582 54.88 -24.46 -65.08
CA PRO A 582 53.42 -24.67 -65.14
C PRO A 582 52.93 -25.87 -64.32
N ARG A 583 53.75 -26.91 -64.13
CA ARG A 583 53.41 -28.06 -63.28
C ARG A 583 53.38 -27.68 -61.79
N HIS A 584 54.34 -26.86 -61.36
CA HIS A 584 54.41 -26.36 -59.99
C HIS A 584 53.23 -25.44 -59.67
N VAL A 585 52.89 -24.53 -60.59
CA VAL A 585 51.69 -23.67 -60.47
C VAL A 585 50.42 -24.51 -60.40
N ARG A 586 50.29 -25.54 -61.24
CA ARG A 586 49.14 -26.46 -61.21
C ARG A 586 49.05 -27.22 -59.89
N HIS A 587 50.17 -27.70 -59.35
CA HIS A 587 50.20 -28.37 -58.05
C HIS A 587 49.74 -27.43 -56.92
N GLU A 588 50.21 -26.18 -56.92
CA GLU A 588 49.80 -25.19 -55.92
C GLU A 588 48.31 -24.80 -56.05
N LEU A 589 47.78 -24.70 -57.27
CA LEU A 589 46.34 -24.51 -57.50
C LEU A 589 45.49 -25.68 -56.97
N LEU A 590 45.96 -26.93 -57.12
CA LEU A 590 45.28 -28.11 -56.57
C LEU A 590 45.37 -28.15 -55.03
N SER A 591 46.51 -27.75 -54.47
CA SER A 591 46.72 -27.60 -53.02
C SER A 591 45.78 -26.55 -52.42
N TYR A 592 45.67 -25.37 -53.05
CA TYR A 592 44.74 -24.31 -52.65
C TYR A 592 43.28 -24.74 -52.75
N SER A 593 42.92 -25.36 -53.87
CA SER A 593 41.61 -26.00 -54.07
C SER A 593 41.27 -26.98 -52.94
N ALA A 594 42.21 -27.85 -52.55
CA ALA A 594 42.01 -28.81 -51.47
C ALA A 594 41.89 -28.13 -50.10
N ALA A 595 42.67 -27.07 -49.85
CA ALA A 595 42.61 -26.30 -48.60
C ALA A 595 41.26 -25.58 -48.42
N ILE A 596 40.77 -24.92 -49.48
CA ILE A 596 39.43 -24.29 -49.51
C ILE A 596 38.34 -25.34 -49.32
N SER A 597 38.44 -26.45 -50.05
CA SER A 597 37.47 -27.55 -50.00
C SER A 597 37.39 -28.14 -48.58
N ARG A 598 38.53 -28.28 -47.89
CA ARG A 598 38.59 -28.69 -46.47
C ARG A 598 37.98 -27.63 -45.56
N TYR A 599 38.25 -26.34 -45.79
CA TYR A 599 37.73 -25.25 -44.96
C TYR A 599 36.20 -25.13 -45.02
N PHE A 600 35.61 -25.25 -46.22
CA PHE A 600 34.16 -25.20 -46.41
C PHE A 600 33.46 -26.57 -46.30
N TYR A 601 34.21 -27.64 -46.04
CA TYR A 601 33.70 -29.02 -45.99
C TYR A 601 32.98 -29.47 -47.27
N VAL A 602 33.57 -29.09 -48.40
CA VAL A 602 33.07 -29.38 -49.75
C VAL A 602 33.98 -30.40 -50.42
N LEU A 603 33.42 -31.41 -51.08
CA LEU A 603 34.13 -32.30 -51.99
C LEU A 603 34.00 -31.78 -53.43
N GLY A 604 35.11 -31.34 -54.03
CA GLY A 604 35.17 -30.93 -55.43
C GLY A 604 35.49 -32.10 -56.36
N SER A 605 34.71 -32.27 -57.43
CA SER A 605 35.06 -33.15 -58.55
C SER A 605 35.57 -32.29 -59.72
N TYR A 606 36.90 -32.22 -59.86
CA TYR A 606 37.55 -31.41 -60.89
C TYR A 606 37.61 -32.14 -62.22
N LYS A 607 36.62 -31.93 -63.09
CA LYS A 607 36.70 -32.35 -64.50
C LYS A 607 37.44 -31.28 -65.31
N GLY A 608 38.73 -31.13 -65.07
CA GLY A 608 39.55 -30.21 -65.87
C GLY A 608 39.70 -30.73 -67.31
N LYS A 609 39.18 -30.00 -68.31
CA LYS A 609 39.56 -30.19 -69.73
C LYS A 609 41.08 -30.05 -69.83
N THR A 610 41.77 -31.14 -70.15
CA THR A 610 43.19 -31.13 -70.48
C THR A 610 43.40 -30.28 -71.74
N LEU A 611 44.20 -29.22 -71.64
CA LEU A 611 44.71 -28.48 -72.79
C LEU A 611 45.40 -29.48 -73.74
N LYS A 612 44.79 -29.74 -74.90
CA LYS A 612 45.45 -30.47 -75.98
C LYS A 612 46.71 -29.68 -76.36
N LYS A 613 47.86 -30.36 -76.35
CA LYS A 613 49.10 -29.86 -76.95
C LYS A 613 48.82 -29.52 -78.42
N SER A 614 48.88 -28.25 -78.79
CA SER A 614 48.95 -27.83 -80.19
C SER A 614 50.41 -27.82 -80.64
N GLY A 615 50.75 -28.71 -81.57
CA GLY A 615 51.95 -28.64 -82.37
C GLY A 615 51.66 -29.20 -83.76
N GLY A 616 51.97 -28.41 -84.80
CA GLY A 616 52.06 -28.89 -86.19
C GLY A 616 51.02 -28.32 -87.16
N THR A 617 51.41 -27.25 -87.83
CA THR A 617 50.95 -26.71 -89.13
C THR A 617 50.68 -27.77 -90.20
N ASP A 618 49.59 -27.64 -90.96
CA ASP A 618 49.64 -27.31 -92.40
C ASP A 618 48.23 -26.95 -92.97
N GLU A 619 48.26 -26.26 -94.10
CA GLU A 619 47.24 -25.46 -94.78
C GLU A 619 45.99 -26.19 -95.34
N GLY A 620 44.89 -25.42 -95.41
CA GLY A 620 44.23 -25.19 -96.71
C GLY A 620 43.04 -26.05 -97.15
N ARG A 621 41.85 -25.44 -97.02
CA ARG A 621 40.77 -25.38 -98.04
C ARG A 621 39.68 -26.46 -98.03
N GLY A 622 38.42 -25.99 -97.94
CA GLY A 622 37.28 -26.57 -98.66
C GLY A 622 36.07 -27.00 -97.84
N GLU A 623 35.12 -26.07 -97.75
CA GLU A 623 33.65 -26.13 -97.62
C GLU A 623 32.86 -27.46 -97.61
N ASP A 624 31.74 -27.35 -96.88
CA ASP A 624 30.40 -27.96 -97.03
C ASP A 624 30.06 -29.34 -96.44
N GLY A 625 28.98 -29.34 -95.64
CA GLY A 625 27.83 -30.20 -95.94
C GLY A 625 27.49 -31.36 -95.00
N GLU A 626 26.45 -31.15 -94.20
CA GLU A 626 25.37 -32.09 -93.84
C GLU A 626 25.54 -33.24 -92.81
N ALA A 627 24.42 -33.40 -92.08
CA ALA A 627 24.03 -34.42 -91.13
C ALA A 627 24.12 -35.85 -91.73
N THR A 628 24.17 -36.96 -90.98
CA THR A 628 23.15 -37.45 -90.05
C THR A 628 23.67 -38.77 -89.42
N GLU A 629 23.33 -38.99 -88.15
CA GLU A 629 22.96 -40.24 -87.45
C GLU A 629 23.75 -41.58 -87.52
N GLU A 630 23.69 -42.23 -86.35
CA GLU A 630 23.72 -43.68 -86.02
C GLU A 630 25.03 -44.40 -85.63
N SER A 631 25.15 -44.59 -84.31
CA SER A 631 25.17 -45.88 -83.60
C SER A 631 26.18 -46.97 -83.99
N LYS A 632 27.12 -47.28 -83.07
CA LYS A 632 27.40 -48.65 -82.56
C LYS A 632 28.53 -48.67 -81.50
N GLU A 633 28.18 -49.27 -80.36
CA GLU A 633 28.90 -50.33 -79.62
C GLU A 633 30.43 -50.15 -79.42
N ALA A 634 30.87 -49.84 -78.20
CA ALA A 634 31.20 -50.79 -77.12
C ALA A 634 32.50 -51.57 -77.39
N GLU A 635 33.58 -51.17 -76.74
CA GLU A 635 34.62 -52.10 -76.28
C GLU A 635 35.32 -51.52 -75.04
N GLU A 636 35.35 -52.38 -74.02
CA GLU A 636 36.00 -52.22 -72.73
C GLU A 636 37.52 -52.32 -72.89
N THR A 637 38.29 -51.49 -72.17
CA THR A 637 39.64 -51.86 -71.74
C THR A 637 40.00 -51.10 -70.46
N GLU A 638 39.89 -51.86 -69.37
CA GLU A 638 40.80 -51.97 -68.22
C GLU A 638 41.50 -50.72 -67.65
N GLU A 639 41.15 -50.47 -66.38
CA GLU A 639 41.90 -49.74 -65.38
C GLU A 639 43.25 -50.42 -65.11
N SER A 640 44.31 -49.63 -65.04
CA SER A 640 45.54 -49.99 -64.35
C SER A 640 45.83 -48.91 -63.32
N GLU A 641 45.50 -49.23 -62.06
CA GLU A 641 45.97 -48.56 -60.86
C GLU A 641 47.49 -48.78 -60.72
N GLU A 642 48.26 -47.71 -60.52
CA GLU A 642 49.62 -47.81 -59.99
C GLU A 642 49.71 -46.99 -58.70
N GLU A 643 49.76 -47.76 -57.62
CA GLU A 643 50.01 -47.39 -56.24
C GLU A 643 51.54 -47.21 -56.05
N LEU A 644 51.98 -46.05 -55.56
CA LEU A 644 53.39 -45.85 -55.16
C LEU A 644 53.46 -45.34 -53.72
N LEU A 645 53.85 -46.29 -52.88
CA LEU A 645 54.27 -46.18 -51.48
C LEU A 645 55.42 -45.17 -51.31
N LEU A 646 55.36 -44.36 -50.25
CA LEU A 646 56.53 -43.66 -49.71
C LEU A 646 56.80 -44.19 -48.31
N GLU A 647 57.93 -44.89 -48.19
CA GLU A 647 58.54 -45.31 -46.93
C GLU A 647 59.14 -44.11 -46.18
N GLU A 648 59.04 -44.19 -44.86
CA GLU A 648 59.74 -43.35 -43.90
C GLU A 648 61.24 -43.68 -43.86
N GLY A 649 62.07 -42.66 -43.65
CA GLY A 649 63.49 -42.80 -43.39
C GLY A 649 63.94 -41.74 -42.38
N ASP A 650 64.31 -42.21 -41.20
CA ASP A 650 64.67 -41.45 -40.00
C ASP A 650 66.15 -41.07 -39.95
N ALA A 651 66.43 -40.01 -39.17
CA ALA A 651 67.67 -39.67 -38.44
C ALA A 651 69.00 -39.37 -39.18
N GLU A 652 69.58 -38.20 -38.89
CA GLU A 652 70.83 -38.07 -38.11
C GLU A 652 71.15 -36.59 -37.82
N GLY A 653 71.41 -36.26 -36.55
CA GLY A 653 72.04 -35.00 -36.12
C GLY A 653 73.56 -35.14 -36.04
N PRO A 654 74.31 -34.05 -35.85
CA PRO A 654 75.05 -33.96 -34.59
C PRO A 654 75.25 -32.55 -33.98
N ASP A 655 75.71 -32.65 -32.73
CA ASP A 655 76.16 -31.75 -31.66
C ASP A 655 76.82 -30.38 -31.91
N ARG A 656 76.44 -29.45 -31.00
CA ARG A 656 77.21 -28.49 -30.14
C ARG A 656 78.56 -27.90 -30.59
N THR A 657 78.69 -26.57 -30.42
CA THR A 657 79.61 -25.91 -29.47
C THR A 657 79.27 -24.42 -29.27
N GLU A 658 79.69 -23.92 -28.10
CA GLU A 658 79.48 -22.62 -27.44
C GLU A 658 80.24 -21.45 -28.08
N GLU A 659 79.79 -20.21 -27.84
CA GLU A 659 80.63 -19.09 -27.38
C GLU A 659 79.77 -17.89 -26.91
N GLU A 660 80.24 -17.27 -25.82
CA GLU A 660 79.70 -16.14 -25.07
C GLU A 660 80.06 -14.77 -25.68
N GLU A 661 79.26 -13.75 -25.37
CA GLU A 661 79.60 -12.34 -25.02
C GLU A 661 78.26 -11.60 -24.99
N GLY A 662 77.84 -10.76 -24.04
CA GLY A 662 78.49 -10.04 -22.94
C GLY A 662 77.73 -8.70 -22.76
N GLU A 663 77.73 -8.18 -21.53
CA GLU A 663 77.20 -6.87 -21.03
C GLU A 663 75.70 -6.80 -20.67
N GLU A 664 75.32 -6.86 -19.37
CA GLU A 664 75.36 -5.79 -18.33
C GLU A 664 74.48 -4.58 -18.69
N MET A 665 73.71 -3.89 -17.84
CA MET A 665 73.47 -3.76 -16.40
C MET A 665 72.11 -2.99 -16.33
N GLU A 666 71.18 -3.21 -15.41
CA GLU A 666 71.14 -2.50 -14.12
C GLU A 666 69.93 -2.97 -13.28
N ALA A 667 70.10 -2.79 -11.98
CA ALA A 667 69.30 -3.36 -10.91
C ALA A 667 68.10 -2.50 -10.48
N SER A 668 67.08 -3.23 -9.99
CA SER A 668 66.14 -2.99 -8.87
C SER A 668 66.43 -1.80 -7.90
N PRO A 669 65.45 -1.25 -7.13
CA PRO A 669 64.65 -2.08 -6.19
C PRO A 669 63.24 -1.61 -5.70
N ARG A 670 62.48 -2.63 -5.28
CA ARG A 670 61.60 -2.74 -4.07
C ARG A 670 60.50 -1.68 -3.79
N ARG A 671 59.26 -2.18 -3.61
CA ARG A 671 58.65 -2.33 -2.26
C ARG A 671 57.43 -3.25 -2.23
N SER A 672 57.34 -3.91 -1.08
CA SER A 672 56.43 -4.95 -0.61
C SER A 672 55.01 -4.49 -0.27
N GLY A 673 54.05 -5.41 -0.36
CA GLY A 673 52.79 -5.38 0.40
C GLY A 673 52.07 -6.74 0.34
N LYS A 674 52.23 -7.56 1.39
CA LYS A 674 51.45 -8.78 1.70
C LYS A 674 50.05 -8.42 2.23
N ILE A 675 49.09 -9.35 2.11
CA ILE A 675 48.07 -9.81 3.10
C ILE A 675 47.14 -10.81 2.33
N SER A 676 47.27 -12.14 2.50
CA SER A 676 46.44 -13.05 3.34
C SER A 676 44.91 -12.84 3.19
N VAL A 677 44.08 -13.84 2.87
CA VAL A 677 43.59 -14.92 3.77
C VAL A 677 43.14 -16.15 2.97
N SER A 678 43.39 -17.33 3.55
CA SER A 678 42.91 -18.67 3.19
C SER A 678 42.09 -19.27 4.33
N GLY A 679 41.20 -20.22 4.01
CA GLY A 679 40.54 -21.19 4.90
C GLY A 679 39.06 -20.89 5.18
N ASP A 680 38.12 -21.84 5.24
CA ASP A 680 38.16 -23.30 5.10
C ASP A 680 36.71 -23.82 4.90
N ASP A 681 36.65 -25.07 4.43
CA ASP A 681 35.50 -25.97 4.24
C ASP A 681 34.63 -26.24 5.49
N VAL A 682 33.42 -26.78 5.25
CA VAL A 682 32.81 -28.02 5.83
C VAL A 682 31.40 -28.18 5.20
N GLU A 683 31.15 -29.13 4.30
CA GLU A 683 30.76 -30.55 4.51
C GLU A 683 29.32 -30.78 5.06
N ARG A 684 28.43 -31.46 4.31
CA ARG A 684 27.96 -32.84 4.61
C ARG A 684 26.79 -33.38 3.74
N ALA A 685 26.99 -34.65 3.33
CA ALA A 685 26.09 -35.83 3.28
C ALA A 685 24.83 -35.81 2.39
N ALA A 686 24.56 -36.73 1.44
CA ALA A 686 24.69 -38.21 1.31
C ALA A 686 23.45 -39.01 1.76
N GLU A 687 22.94 -39.86 0.86
CA GLU A 687 22.16 -41.12 1.05
C GLU A 687 22.17 -41.85 -0.33
N GLU A 688 22.85 -43.01 -0.52
CA GLU A 688 22.46 -44.42 -0.27
C GLU A 688 21.13 -44.84 -0.95
N LYS A 689 20.89 -46.03 -1.54
CA LYS A 689 21.51 -47.37 -1.74
C LYS A 689 20.67 -48.03 -2.88
N VAL A 690 21.11 -49.06 -3.62
CA VAL A 690 20.85 -50.50 -3.34
C VAL A 690 21.58 -51.36 -4.40
N LEU A 691 22.04 -52.53 -3.94
CA LEU A 691 22.90 -53.55 -4.55
C LEU A 691 22.13 -54.73 -5.23
N GLY A 692 22.68 -55.21 -6.36
CA GLY A 692 22.96 -56.63 -6.73
C GLY A 692 21.81 -57.62 -7.09
N PRO A 693 22.10 -58.88 -7.54
CA PRO A 693 23.40 -59.49 -7.88
C PRO A 693 23.43 -60.49 -9.10
N ARG A 694 24.62 -60.63 -9.73
CA ARG A 694 25.42 -61.87 -9.99
C ARG A 694 24.87 -63.09 -10.76
N ALA A 695 25.55 -63.49 -11.85
CA ALA A 695 26.04 -64.86 -12.15
C ALA A 695 27.09 -64.82 -13.30
N GLN A 696 28.37 -65.10 -13.04
CA GLN A 696 29.16 -66.30 -13.47
C GLN A 696 29.26 -66.49 -15.00
N GLY A 697 30.41 -66.66 -15.66
CA GLY A 697 31.81 -66.85 -15.27
C GLY A 697 32.73 -66.83 -16.52
N SER A 698 34.03 -66.68 -16.28
CA SER A 698 35.18 -66.78 -17.20
C SER A 698 35.23 -68.12 -17.98
N PRO A 699 35.99 -68.27 -19.10
CA PRO A 699 37.41 -67.85 -19.24
C PRO A 699 37.88 -67.31 -20.62
N GLU A 700 38.92 -66.46 -20.58
CA GLU A 700 39.89 -66.21 -21.67
C GLU A 700 40.84 -67.42 -21.88
N PRO A 701 41.76 -67.43 -22.86
CA PRO A 701 41.75 -66.88 -24.22
C PRO A 701 42.15 -67.96 -25.26
N ASP A 702 41.89 -67.78 -26.55
CA ASP A 702 42.87 -68.27 -27.52
C ASP A 702 42.90 -67.44 -28.81
N LEU A 703 44.14 -67.19 -29.23
CA LEU A 703 44.53 -66.46 -30.41
C LEU A 703 44.34 -67.36 -31.62
N THR A 704 43.65 -66.87 -32.65
CA THR A 704 44.26 -66.76 -33.99
C THR A 704 43.30 -66.05 -34.95
N LYS A 705 43.76 -64.88 -35.37
CA LYS A 705 43.28 -64.12 -36.52
C LYS A 705 43.26 -65.00 -37.77
N LYS A 706 42.17 -64.93 -38.54
CA LYS A 706 42.23 -64.60 -39.97
C LYS A 706 40.92 -63.96 -40.42
N GLU A 707 41.09 -62.97 -41.29
CA GLU A 707 40.13 -61.98 -41.74
C GLU A 707 38.89 -62.55 -42.41
N SER A 708 37.78 -61.83 -42.28
CA SER A 708 36.89 -61.58 -43.41
C SER A 708 36.08 -60.31 -43.17
N ASP A 709 36.34 -59.34 -44.03
CA ASP A 709 35.56 -58.17 -44.42
C ASP A 709 34.13 -58.06 -43.89
N LYS A 710 33.85 -56.90 -43.30
CA LYS A 710 32.61 -56.15 -43.57
C LYS A 710 32.81 -54.70 -43.18
N GLU A 711 33.47 -54.00 -44.09
CA GLU A 711 33.40 -52.55 -44.23
C GLU A 711 31.92 -52.14 -44.40
N SER A 712 31.30 -51.69 -43.31
CA SER A 712 29.95 -51.14 -43.36
C SER A 712 30.03 -49.77 -44.04
N LYS A 713 29.75 -49.72 -45.34
CA LYS A 713 29.51 -48.50 -46.13
C LYS A 713 28.51 -47.59 -45.42
N ARG A 714 29.01 -46.61 -44.64
CA ARG A 714 28.20 -45.51 -44.13
C ARG A 714 28.03 -44.52 -45.29
N LYS A 715 26.80 -44.34 -45.74
CA LYS A 715 26.47 -43.43 -46.85
C LYS A 715 26.67 -41.98 -46.40
N ASP A 716 27.48 -41.24 -47.13
CA ASP A 716 27.62 -39.80 -46.99
C ASP A 716 26.27 -39.11 -47.21
N VAL A 717 25.79 -38.35 -46.22
CA VAL A 717 24.63 -37.47 -46.39
C VAL A 717 25.12 -36.19 -47.06
N ILE A 718 24.76 -36.04 -48.35
CA ILE A 718 25.04 -34.84 -49.15
C ILE A 718 23.95 -33.82 -48.86
N VAL A 719 24.33 -32.63 -48.41
CA VAL A 719 23.38 -31.60 -47.96
C VAL A 719 23.01 -30.64 -49.08
N GLU A 720 23.99 -30.21 -49.89
CA GLU A 720 23.79 -29.26 -51.00
C GLU A 720 24.77 -29.56 -52.16
N PHE A 721 24.36 -29.22 -53.39
CA PHE A 721 25.17 -29.27 -54.61
C PHE A 721 25.28 -27.87 -55.21
N PHE A 722 26.48 -27.49 -55.64
CA PHE A 722 26.67 -26.27 -56.42
C PHE A 722 27.58 -26.55 -57.61
N THR A 723 27.22 -25.98 -58.74
CA THR A 723 27.99 -26.05 -59.97
C THR A 723 28.50 -24.67 -60.27
N THR A 724 29.82 -24.50 -60.38
CA THR A 724 30.40 -23.21 -60.78
C THR A 724 30.17 -22.97 -62.27
N SER A 725 30.33 -21.73 -62.72
CA SER A 725 30.32 -21.34 -64.15
C SER A 725 31.38 -22.09 -65.00
N SER A 726 32.32 -22.77 -64.36
CA SER A 726 33.35 -23.63 -64.94
C SER A 726 32.99 -25.12 -64.96
N GLU A 727 31.73 -25.50 -64.75
CA GLU A 727 31.21 -26.88 -64.72
C GLU A 727 31.78 -27.76 -63.59
N ASN A 728 32.54 -27.20 -62.64
CA ASN A 728 32.99 -27.95 -61.47
C ASN A 728 31.81 -28.19 -60.53
N THR A 729 31.60 -29.46 -60.16
CA THR A 729 30.55 -29.84 -59.23
C THR A 729 31.13 -30.04 -57.83
N TYR A 730 30.56 -29.31 -56.88
CA TYR A 730 30.92 -29.30 -55.46
C TYR A 730 29.80 -29.92 -54.63
N LYS A 731 30.14 -30.82 -53.72
CA LYS A 731 29.19 -31.50 -52.81
C LYS A 731 29.50 -31.15 -51.37
N VAL A 732 28.54 -30.60 -50.62
CA VAL A 732 28.70 -30.38 -49.18
C VAL A 732 28.38 -31.66 -48.43
N VAL A 733 29.31 -32.16 -47.61
CA VAL A 733 29.15 -33.43 -46.88
C VAL A 733 29.05 -33.19 -45.37
N GLU A 734 27.96 -33.69 -44.76
CA GLU A 734 27.60 -33.38 -43.37
C GLU A 734 28.56 -34.00 -42.32
N HIS A 735 29.20 -35.12 -42.63
CA HIS A 735 30.07 -35.85 -41.68
C HIS A 735 31.42 -35.17 -41.41
N LEU A 736 31.88 -34.31 -42.32
CA LEU A 736 33.13 -33.54 -42.21
C LEU A 736 33.02 -32.41 -41.18
N LYS A 737 31.81 -31.95 -40.83
CA LYS A 737 31.57 -31.02 -39.70
C LYS A 737 31.85 -31.64 -38.31
N LYS A 738 31.98 -32.97 -38.20
CA LYS A 738 32.13 -33.70 -36.92
C LYS A 738 33.55 -34.23 -36.65
N SER A 739 34.50 -34.10 -37.58
CA SER A 739 35.87 -34.57 -37.40
C SER A 739 36.73 -33.55 -36.65
N LYS A 740 36.81 -33.70 -35.32
CA LYS A 740 37.83 -33.29 -34.30
C LYS A 740 38.81 -32.09 -34.50
N LEU A 741 38.78 -31.29 -35.56
CA LEU A 741 39.47 -30.01 -35.67
C LEU A 741 38.41 -28.90 -35.74
N ARG A 742 38.31 -28.13 -34.65
CA ARG A 742 37.32 -27.08 -34.32
C ARG A 742 35.91 -27.56 -33.88
N LYS A 743 35.43 -26.96 -32.78
CA LYS A 743 34.11 -27.19 -32.16
C LYS A 743 33.01 -26.82 -33.16
N PRO A 744 31.87 -27.53 -33.18
CA PRO A 744 30.76 -27.19 -34.08
C PRO A 744 30.35 -25.73 -33.87
N GLU A 745 30.07 -25.05 -34.97
CA GLU A 745 29.57 -23.67 -35.05
C GLU A 745 28.48 -23.45 -34.01
N LYS A 746 28.84 -22.82 -32.88
CA LYS A 746 27.86 -22.33 -31.91
C LYS A 746 27.78 -20.83 -32.12
N TYR A 747 26.85 -20.38 -32.95
CA TYR A 747 26.29 -19.05 -32.74
C TYR A 747 25.81 -18.99 -31.30
N TYR A 748 25.99 -17.84 -30.65
CA TYR A 748 25.43 -17.69 -29.33
C TYR A 748 23.92 -17.72 -29.49
N VAL A 749 23.31 -18.88 -29.19
CA VAL A 749 21.86 -18.98 -29.17
C VAL A 749 21.43 -18.20 -27.96
N GLY A 750 20.97 -17.00 -28.26
CA GLY A 750 20.37 -16.12 -27.30
C GLY A 750 19.35 -16.86 -26.42
N LYS A 751 19.26 -16.57 -25.11
CA LYS A 751 18.09 -16.83 -24.26
C LYS A 751 16.83 -16.17 -24.84
N LEU A 752 17.01 -15.13 -25.67
CA LEU A 752 15.98 -14.53 -26.50
C LEU A 752 15.59 -15.50 -27.62
N LYS A 753 14.47 -16.20 -27.44
CA LYS A 753 13.83 -16.98 -28.52
C LYS A 753 13.21 -15.99 -29.52
N SER A 754 13.52 -16.17 -30.81
CA SER A 754 12.98 -15.34 -31.90
C SER A 754 11.46 -15.31 -31.98
N SER A 755 10.75 -16.26 -31.35
CA SER A 755 9.29 -16.37 -31.39
C SER A 755 8.55 -15.42 -30.44
N SER A 756 9.23 -14.67 -29.56
CA SER A 756 8.58 -13.75 -28.61
C SER A 756 9.53 -12.65 -28.12
N LEU A 757 10.05 -11.84 -29.05
CA LEU A 757 10.88 -10.68 -28.70
C LEU A 757 10.00 -9.49 -28.30
N PRO A 758 10.39 -8.71 -27.28
CA PRO A 758 9.78 -7.41 -27.04
C PRO A 758 10.02 -6.48 -28.24
N SER A 759 9.05 -5.61 -28.55
CA SER A 759 9.11 -4.71 -29.70
C SER A 759 10.37 -3.83 -29.72
N TYR A 760 10.85 -3.39 -28.54
CA TYR A 760 12.06 -2.58 -28.37
C TYR A 760 13.39 -3.33 -28.61
N VAL A 761 13.34 -4.64 -28.84
CA VAL A 761 14.50 -5.48 -29.16
C VAL A 761 14.41 -6.01 -30.59
N GLU A 762 13.19 -6.25 -31.06
CA GLU A 762 12.89 -6.87 -32.35
C GLU A 762 13.56 -6.17 -33.53
N GLU A 763 13.50 -4.83 -33.57
CA GLU A 763 14.04 -4.01 -34.67
C GLU A 763 15.57 -4.14 -34.85
N VAL A 764 16.28 -4.45 -33.77
CA VAL A 764 17.75 -4.49 -33.74
C VAL A 764 18.29 -5.92 -33.64
N TYR A 765 17.43 -6.90 -33.36
CA TYR A 765 17.84 -8.28 -33.19
C TYR A 765 18.28 -8.93 -34.51
N LEU A 766 19.51 -9.47 -34.52
CA LEU A 766 20.01 -10.27 -35.64
C LEU A 766 19.82 -11.76 -35.34
N SER A 767 18.98 -12.41 -36.14
CA SER A 767 18.73 -13.84 -36.01
C SER A 767 19.91 -14.69 -36.52
N GLU A 768 20.00 -15.93 -36.04
CA GLU A 768 20.98 -16.90 -36.56
C GLU A 768 20.76 -17.17 -38.06
N ALA A 769 19.52 -17.12 -38.54
CA ALA A 769 19.22 -17.25 -39.97
C ALA A 769 19.87 -16.12 -40.78
N PHE A 770 19.78 -14.88 -40.30
CA PHE A 770 20.42 -13.72 -40.95
C PHE A 770 21.93 -13.93 -41.13
N PHE A 771 22.65 -14.35 -40.08
CA PHE A 771 24.09 -14.59 -40.19
C PHE A 771 24.44 -15.79 -41.09
N ARG A 772 23.56 -16.78 -41.20
CA ARG A 772 23.74 -17.89 -42.15
C ARG A 772 23.57 -17.43 -43.59
N ASP A 773 22.62 -16.53 -43.85
CA ASP A 773 22.39 -15.98 -45.18
C ASP A 773 23.56 -15.10 -45.64
N VAL A 774 24.10 -14.27 -44.74
CA VAL A 774 25.30 -13.44 -45.01
C VAL A 774 26.54 -14.29 -45.30
N ARG A 775 26.68 -15.49 -44.71
CA ARG A 775 27.79 -16.42 -45.01
C ARG A 775 27.60 -17.24 -46.29
N ARG A 776 26.34 -17.43 -46.72
CA ARG A 776 26.00 -18.20 -47.93
C ARG A 776 26.23 -17.39 -49.20
N GLN A 777 26.01 -16.08 -49.14
CA GLN A 777 26.44 -15.13 -50.16
C GLN A 777 27.97 -15.09 -50.21
#